data_AF-A0A448HHI6-F1
#
_entry.id   AF-A0A448HHI6-F1
#
_cell.length_a   1.000
_cell.length_b   1.000
_cell.length_c   1.000
_cell.angle_alpha   90.00
_cell.angle_beta   90.00
_cell.angle_gamma   90.00
#
_symmetry.space_group_name_H-M   'P 1'
#
loop_
_entity.id
_entity.type
_entity.pdbx_description
1 polymer ?
#
loop_
_entity_poly.entity_id
_entity_poly.type
_entity_poly.pdbx_seq_one_letter_code
_entity_poly.pdbx_strand_id
1 'polypeptide(L)'
;MSDELNDAREGADSLTAVGGGADGGAAASGDRTTGDRKGTSGDRTTGDRTGGREPADVLSPTAPSVRGHLAVRTLRALRLGCLLALAVAYGLSVLWGSGLPIDREALVPRAPVIPIAAAAWFLGLFVAWRPADGKEFHDTPAAVRWITVFYSVLVVVVIACAAIGSVHVARVWWEVHRYSSVDLAELLAVLIGIVGTGTFLVTDLLLRLVYRTRSRLVPAPPPGRWPLRHLRRPLHGATGWARPGLVAVALTPSLVLGTAAAITHAWPETPNRLTTEQALPDPLPVPGVLAPEAGWSLDVPDLLDVAAGAAGPIMLTPGGLTALDPRDGSTAWTLEREGASFASFRSSLTRISRYSPFIVTSPDRRYLAVRVEGPGDDVLLDEETTVVLTIDSLTGEVTGEHLLVDGGVQLTDSAVLCGETAYSLSTGAELWRMGGESTSGSGEEWEGFPDSYSGPAGHASFILSVDSTDTDIVGTTVDLHVVPDTDPSAGARVTGVMAHDDLEPLVVDGWVGLYTSSTGSAAEGWPAQAASLDALAGVPGVPDDRVDLGRTVGANEAASVAVQDFVVLPTGVPDDPGFEMRYRDCGWETTSMVQAVLDLDTMTVTPPERTPGLAAATIGGTLLDLGEAVAPALRIQPGDGGAATTIPVSLDPATGEPEESVLSNQLPAGPHDLCGAKTDDAPYRALSSPGVAVIVLQTTPSLDATDWNDTYRLYGVPGASS
;
A
#
# COMPACT_ATOMS: atom_id res chain seq x y z
N MET A 1 6.18 -25.83 -28.00
CA MET A 1 6.75 -26.61 -29.12
C MET A 1 7.03 -25.64 -30.25
N SER A 2 8.31 -25.45 -30.57
CA SER A 2 8.90 -24.94 -31.83
C SER A 2 8.84 -23.43 -32.18
N ASP A 3 9.96 -22.74 -31.89
CA ASP A 3 10.98 -22.24 -32.85
C ASP A 3 10.62 -21.26 -34.00
N GLU A 4 11.09 -20.02 -33.81
CA GLU A 4 12.19 -19.33 -34.54
C GLU A 4 12.05 -18.75 -35.96
N LEU A 5 12.66 -17.54 -36.08
CA LEU A 5 13.41 -16.92 -37.22
C LEU A 5 12.55 -16.24 -38.34
N ASN A 6 12.90 -15.07 -38.92
CA ASN A 6 14.18 -14.35 -39.03
C ASN A 6 14.05 -12.90 -39.59
N ASP A 7 15.02 -12.05 -39.20
CA ASP A 7 15.78 -10.97 -39.90
C ASP A 7 15.32 -10.24 -41.18
N ALA A 8 15.72 -8.95 -41.28
CA ALA A 8 16.66 -8.49 -42.34
C ALA A 8 17.19 -7.02 -42.21
N ARG A 9 18.54 -6.93 -42.19
CA ARG A 9 19.48 -6.07 -42.96
C ARG A 9 19.74 -4.60 -42.58
N GLU A 10 20.97 -4.15 -42.28
CA GLU A 10 22.27 -4.10 -43.02
C GLU A 10 22.47 -2.87 -43.95
N GLY A 11 23.61 -2.19 -43.79
CA GLY A 11 24.16 -1.24 -44.78
C GLY A 11 25.43 -0.52 -44.28
N ALA A 12 26.57 -0.82 -44.93
CA ALA A 12 27.94 -0.51 -44.51
C ALA A 12 28.62 0.66 -45.28
N ASP A 13 29.86 0.97 -44.84
CA ASP A 13 31.05 1.39 -45.62
C ASP A 13 31.42 2.87 -45.92
N SER A 14 32.47 3.32 -45.20
CA SER A 14 33.84 3.65 -45.69
C SER A 14 34.22 4.98 -46.41
N LEU A 15 35.31 5.59 -45.85
CA LEU A 15 36.52 6.19 -46.45
C LEU A 15 36.54 7.55 -47.23
N THR A 16 37.47 8.40 -46.74
CA THR A 16 38.45 9.30 -47.42
C THR A 16 38.09 10.71 -47.95
N ALA A 17 38.69 11.70 -47.27
CA ALA A 17 39.69 12.67 -47.76
C ALA A 17 39.31 13.98 -48.50
N VAL A 18 40.04 15.03 -48.08
CA VAL A 18 40.48 16.27 -48.80
C VAL A 18 39.55 17.49 -48.80
N GLY A 19 40.08 18.61 -48.27
CA GLY A 19 40.08 19.88 -49.00
C GLY A 19 39.57 21.16 -48.30
N GLY A 20 40.50 21.93 -47.72
CA GLY A 20 40.75 23.31 -48.18
C GLY A 20 40.10 24.53 -47.49
N GLY A 21 40.94 25.28 -46.76
CA GLY A 21 41.03 26.76 -46.74
C GLY A 21 40.02 27.55 -45.89
N ALA A 22 40.34 28.70 -45.27
CA ALA A 22 41.56 29.46 -44.98
C ALA A 22 41.13 30.69 -44.11
N ASP A 23 42.13 31.33 -43.48
CA ASP A 23 42.15 32.66 -42.83
C ASP A 23 41.63 32.77 -41.38
N GLY A 24 42.33 33.35 -40.40
CA GLY A 24 43.64 34.04 -40.41
C GLY A 24 43.89 34.77 -39.07
N GLY A 25 45.16 35.02 -38.74
CA GLY A 25 45.63 35.92 -37.65
C GLY A 25 46.53 35.23 -36.61
N ALA A 26 47.85 35.09 -36.84
CA ALA A 26 48.95 36.03 -36.48
C ALA A 26 49.22 36.10 -34.95
N ALA A 27 50.45 36.01 -34.41
CA ALA A 27 51.80 35.90 -34.94
C ALA A 27 52.73 35.33 -33.86
N ALA A 28 53.79 34.63 -34.29
CA ALA A 28 54.90 34.17 -33.45
C ALA A 28 56.21 34.82 -33.91
N SER A 29 57.07 35.10 -32.93
CA SER A 29 58.51 34.82 -32.91
C SER A 29 59.47 35.41 -33.97
N GLY A 30 60.63 35.82 -33.47
CA GLY A 30 61.92 35.77 -34.16
C GLY A 30 62.68 37.09 -34.09
N ASP A 31 64.00 37.16 -34.07
CA ASP A 31 65.08 36.19 -33.94
C ASP A 31 66.38 37.02 -33.75
N ARG A 32 67.41 36.37 -33.21
CA ARG A 32 68.87 36.61 -33.29
C ARG A 32 69.42 37.97 -33.75
N THR A 33 70.44 38.42 -33.01
CA THR A 33 71.75 38.82 -33.60
C THR A 33 72.93 38.47 -32.69
N THR A 34 74.01 38.04 -33.33
CA THR A 34 75.36 37.76 -32.84
C THR A 34 76.14 39.02 -32.45
N GLY A 35 77.15 38.90 -31.58
CA GLY A 35 78.10 39.99 -31.32
C GLY A 35 79.08 39.75 -30.17
N ASP A 36 80.33 39.51 -30.53
CA ASP A 36 81.52 39.24 -29.70
C ASP A 36 82.10 40.51 -29.04
N ARG A 37 82.65 40.45 -27.80
CA ARG A 37 83.68 41.38 -27.24
C ARG A 37 84.13 41.06 -25.79
N LYS A 38 85.31 40.42 -25.68
CA LYS A 38 86.55 40.77 -24.94
C LYS A 38 86.53 41.59 -23.61
N GLY A 39 87.26 41.07 -22.61
CA GLY A 39 87.93 41.79 -21.49
C GLY A 39 87.21 41.64 -20.13
N THR A 40 87.83 41.35 -18.97
CA THR A 40 89.20 41.60 -18.51
C THR A 40 89.48 40.79 -17.21
N SER A 41 90.70 40.23 -17.16
CA SER A 41 91.60 39.88 -16.04
C SER A 41 91.22 40.10 -14.56
N GLY A 42 91.63 39.11 -13.74
CA GLY A 42 91.87 39.16 -12.28
C GLY A 42 91.77 37.74 -11.69
N ASP A 43 92.74 36.84 -11.85
CA ASP A 43 94.06 36.70 -11.23
C ASP A 43 94.09 36.29 -9.74
N ARG A 44 94.69 35.10 -9.51
CA ARG A 44 95.38 34.54 -8.32
C ARG A 44 94.54 34.25 -7.06
N THR A 45 94.65 33.11 -6.37
CA THR A 45 95.84 32.30 -5.97
C THR A 45 95.43 30.84 -5.70
N THR A 46 95.98 29.84 -6.41
CA THR A 46 97.04 28.87 -5.99
C THR A 46 96.80 28.07 -4.70
N GLY A 47 96.78 26.73 -4.81
CA GLY A 47 96.83 25.82 -3.67
C GLY A 47 96.76 24.33 -4.07
N ASP A 48 97.84 23.85 -4.68
CA ASP A 48 98.17 22.46 -5.03
C ASP A 48 98.11 21.47 -3.83
N ARG A 49 97.55 20.26 -4.03
CA ARG A 49 98.28 18.98 -3.87
C ARG A 49 97.41 17.72 -3.97
N THR A 50 98.02 16.74 -4.63
CA THR A 50 97.63 15.36 -4.88
C THR A 50 97.82 14.43 -3.67
N GLY A 51 97.00 13.37 -3.61
CA GLY A 51 97.40 12.06 -3.08
C GLY A 51 96.64 11.54 -1.86
N GLY A 52 95.81 10.51 -2.04
CA GLY A 52 95.31 9.66 -0.95
C GLY A 52 94.09 8.83 -1.35
N ARG A 53 94.22 7.51 -1.33
CA ARG A 53 93.36 6.47 -1.92
C ARG A 53 92.31 5.95 -0.90
N GLU A 54 91.01 5.95 -1.29
CA GLU A 54 89.81 5.13 -0.94
C GLU A 54 89.60 4.50 0.47
N PRO A 55 88.40 4.02 0.86
CA PRO A 55 87.00 4.35 0.48
C PRO A 55 86.07 4.52 1.71
N ALA A 56 84.97 5.27 1.59
CA ALA A 56 83.72 5.03 2.35
C ALA A 56 82.74 6.14 2.02
N ASP A 57 81.70 5.85 1.25
CA ASP A 57 80.45 6.56 1.46
C ASP A 57 79.27 5.59 1.43
N VAL A 58 78.70 5.52 2.62
CA VAL A 58 77.49 4.82 3.00
C VAL A 58 76.33 5.45 2.22
N LEU A 59 75.72 4.69 1.33
CA LEU A 59 74.41 5.01 0.77
C LEU A 59 73.42 5.19 1.93
N SER A 60 73.06 6.44 2.20
CA SER A 60 72.00 6.81 3.12
C SER A 60 70.66 6.23 2.65
N PRO A 61 69.78 5.77 3.57
CA PRO A 61 68.52 5.14 3.21
C PRO A 61 67.55 6.18 2.63
N THR A 62 66.90 5.80 1.52
CA THR A 62 65.92 6.60 0.78
C THR A 62 64.75 7.06 1.68
N ALA A 63 64.46 8.36 1.65
CA ALA A 63 63.35 8.95 2.37
C ALA A 63 61.99 8.36 1.93
N PRO A 64 61.03 8.14 2.87
CA PRO A 64 59.71 7.61 2.55
C PRO A 64 58.90 8.59 1.67
N SER A 65 58.13 8.07 0.71
CA SER A 65 57.39 8.87 -0.26
C SER A 65 56.16 9.58 0.34
N VAL A 66 56.04 10.89 0.12
CA VAL A 66 54.95 11.77 0.58
C VAL A 66 53.54 11.23 0.25
N ARG A 67 53.40 10.51 -0.88
CA ARG A 67 52.15 9.90 -1.34
C ARG A 67 51.62 8.80 -0.39
N GLY A 68 52.51 8.04 0.26
CA GLY A 68 52.11 6.94 1.16
C GLY A 68 51.47 7.43 2.46
N HIS A 69 52.00 8.52 3.03
CA HIS A 69 51.45 9.13 4.25
C HIS A 69 50.11 9.83 4.01
N LEU A 70 49.91 10.41 2.84
CA LEU A 70 48.63 11.01 2.47
C LEU A 70 47.53 9.93 2.38
N ALA A 71 47.78 8.83 1.66
CA ALA A 71 46.80 7.73 1.51
C ALA A 71 46.33 7.15 2.85
N VAL A 72 47.25 6.95 3.81
CA VAL A 72 46.91 6.44 5.15
C VAL A 72 46.08 7.45 5.94
N ARG A 73 46.38 8.75 5.82
CA ARG A 73 45.58 9.81 6.46
C ARG A 73 44.19 9.91 5.85
N THR A 74 44.07 9.79 4.53
CA THR A 74 42.78 9.78 3.81
C THR A 74 41.93 8.59 4.25
N LEU A 75 42.49 7.37 4.32
CA LEU A 75 41.78 6.18 4.80
C LEU A 75 41.33 6.31 6.27
N ARG A 76 42.16 6.93 7.14
CA ARG A 76 41.76 7.21 8.53
C ARG A 76 40.62 8.24 8.63
N ALA A 77 40.66 9.28 7.79
CA ALA A 77 39.60 10.28 7.71
C ALA A 77 38.29 9.65 7.19
N LEU A 78 38.37 8.83 6.14
CA LEU A 78 37.23 8.09 5.59
C LEU A 78 36.60 7.14 6.62
N ARG A 79 37.43 6.41 7.38
CA ARG A 79 36.94 5.54 8.46
C ARG A 79 36.17 6.31 9.54
N LEU A 80 36.64 7.51 9.90
CA LEU A 80 35.93 8.39 10.84
C LEU A 80 34.59 8.85 10.24
N GLY A 81 34.59 9.20 8.95
CA GLY A 81 33.38 9.55 8.21
C GLY A 81 32.34 8.44 8.14
N CYS A 82 32.76 7.19 8.01
CA CYS A 82 31.84 6.06 8.04
C CYS A 82 31.20 5.88 9.42
N LEU A 83 31.95 6.09 10.51
CA LEU A 83 31.39 6.06 11.87
C LEU A 83 30.38 7.20 12.10
N LEU A 84 30.66 8.39 11.54
CA LEU A 84 29.71 9.50 11.54
C LEU A 84 28.45 9.17 10.73
N ALA A 85 28.60 8.55 9.56
CA ALA A 85 27.46 8.12 8.75
C ALA A 85 26.58 7.09 9.48
N LEU A 86 27.17 6.17 10.26
CA LEU A 86 26.42 5.24 11.10
C LEU A 86 25.66 5.94 12.23
N ALA A 87 26.26 6.96 12.85
CA ALA A 87 25.57 7.76 13.86
C ALA A 87 24.40 8.55 13.25
N VAL A 88 24.56 9.07 12.03
CA VAL A 88 23.49 9.73 11.28
C VAL A 88 22.40 8.73 10.92
N ALA A 89 22.74 7.55 10.39
CA ALA A 89 21.78 6.50 10.08
C ALA A 89 20.94 6.13 11.32
N TYR A 90 21.59 5.96 12.48
CA TYR A 90 20.89 5.67 13.73
C TYR A 90 20.00 6.82 14.20
N GLY A 91 20.46 8.07 14.08
CA GLY A 91 19.62 9.23 14.40
C GLY A 91 18.41 9.34 13.48
N LEU A 92 18.60 9.08 12.19
CA LEU A 92 17.54 9.08 11.18
C LEU A 92 16.56 7.93 11.37
N SER A 93 17.01 6.71 11.70
CA SER A 93 16.09 5.59 11.96
C SER A 93 15.20 5.84 13.18
N VAL A 94 15.69 6.58 14.18
CA VAL A 94 14.87 6.99 15.33
C VAL A 94 13.92 8.14 14.97
N LEU A 95 14.37 9.08 14.13
CA LEU A 95 13.56 10.23 13.73
C LEU A 95 12.47 9.87 12.71
N TRP A 96 12.78 8.95 11.80
CA TRP A 96 11.93 8.46 10.72
C TRP A 96 11.23 7.14 11.04
N GLY A 97 11.36 6.66 12.28
CA GLY A 97 10.69 5.43 12.71
C GLY A 97 9.19 5.59 12.57
N SER A 98 8.58 4.84 11.67
CA SER A 98 7.16 4.94 11.34
C SER A 98 6.25 4.23 12.35
N GLY A 99 6.83 3.54 13.34
CA GLY A 99 6.07 2.73 14.31
C GLY A 99 5.43 1.48 13.71
N LEU A 100 5.58 1.26 12.40
CA LEU A 100 5.13 0.07 11.71
C LEU A 100 6.00 -1.12 12.13
N PRO A 101 5.40 -2.30 12.40
CA PRO A 101 6.14 -3.52 12.68
C PRO A 101 6.79 -4.02 11.38
N ILE A 102 7.92 -3.41 10.99
CA ILE A 102 8.73 -3.92 9.88
C ILE A 102 9.34 -5.23 10.36
N ASP A 103 9.05 -6.34 9.67
CA ASP A 103 9.69 -7.61 9.96
C ASP A 103 11.21 -7.49 9.71
N ARG A 104 11.96 -7.58 10.80
CA ARG A 104 13.42 -7.44 10.78
C ARG A 104 14.10 -8.68 10.20
N GLU A 105 13.42 -9.83 10.22
CA GLU A 105 13.92 -11.04 9.56
C GLU A 105 13.82 -10.89 8.05
N ALA A 106 12.74 -10.28 7.56
CA ALA A 106 12.59 -9.92 6.17
C ALA A 106 13.69 -8.95 5.70
N LEU A 107 14.12 -7.96 6.52
CA LEU A 107 15.23 -7.04 6.19
C LEU A 107 16.58 -7.72 5.86
N VAL A 108 16.76 -8.98 6.24
CA VAL A 108 17.96 -9.75 5.94
C VAL A 108 17.78 -10.44 4.59
N PRO A 109 18.63 -10.17 3.58
CA PRO A 109 18.55 -10.90 2.32
C PRO A 109 18.58 -12.41 2.58
N ARG A 110 17.83 -13.21 1.81
CA ARG A 110 17.84 -14.70 1.92
C ARG A 110 19.25 -15.29 1.82
N ALA A 111 20.17 -14.60 1.15
CA ALA A 111 21.59 -14.94 1.15
C ALA A 111 22.24 -14.55 2.50
N PRO A 112 23.18 -15.33 3.05
CA PRO A 112 23.80 -15.06 4.35
C PRO A 112 24.83 -13.89 4.29
N VAL A 113 24.40 -12.70 3.86
CA VAL A 113 25.25 -11.56 3.49
C VAL A 113 25.96 -10.96 4.72
N ILE A 114 25.21 -10.80 5.81
CA ILE A 114 25.73 -10.30 7.09
C ILE A 114 26.81 -11.23 7.68
N PRO A 115 26.56 -12.55 7.86
CA PRO A 115 27.59 -13.44 8.40
C PRO A 115 28.77 -13.63 7.45
N ILE A 116 28.59 -13.58 6.12
CA ILE A 116 29.71 -13.61 5.16
C ILE A 116 30.61 -12.37 5.32
N ALA A 117 30.03 -11.17 5.37
CA ALA A 117 30.79 -9.93 5.55
C ALA A 117 31.52 -9.91 6.89
N ALA A 118 30.85 -10.35 7.96
CA ALA A 118 31.46 -10.47 9.29
C ALA A 118 32.61 -11.49 9.28
N ALA A 119 32.41 -12.68 8.71
CA ALA A 119 33.44 -13.71 8.60
C ALA A 119 34.66 -13.23 7.81
N ALA A 120 34.44 -12.54 6.68
CA ALA A 120 35.51 -11.95 5.88
C ALA A 120 36.33 -10.94 6.69
N TRP A 121 35.65 -10.08 7.46
CA TRP A 121 36.31 -9.10 8.32
C TRP A 121 37.08 -9.76 9.48
N PHE A 122 36.48 -10.74 10.18
CA PHE A 122 37.14 -11.50 11.24
C PHE A 122 38.34 -12.28 10.72
N LEU A 123 38.28 -12.84 9.51
CA LEU A 123 39.40 -13.54 8.89
C LEU A 123 40.56 -12.57 8.60
N GLY A 124 40.26 -11.36 8.12
CA GLY A 124 41.24 -10.28 8.00
C GLY A 124 41.84 -9.88 9.36
N LEU A 125 41.03 -9.87 10.41
CA LEU A 125 41.47 -9.57 11.78
C LEU A 125 42.39 -10.66 12.34
N PHE A 126 42.06 -11.93 12.12
CA PHE A 126 42.84 -13.08 12.53
C PHE A 126 44.21 -13.12 11.85
N VAL A 127 44.25 -12.89 10.53
CA VAL A 127 45.52 -12.79 9.78
C VAL A 127 46.34 -11.58 10.25
N ALA A 128 45.68 -10.47 10.62
CA ALA A 128 46.35 -9.32 11.22
C ALA A 128 46.88 -9.60 12.63
N TRP A 129 46.27 -10.53 13.38
CA TRP A 129 46.63 -10.86 14.76
C TRP A 129 47.79 -11.85 14.88
N ARG A 130 48.03 -12.69 13.85
CA ARG A 130 49.17 -13.60 13.87
C ARG A 130 50.48 -12.82 14.11
N PRO A 131 51.23 -13.16 15.19
CA PRO A 131 52.49 -12.50 15.46
C PRO A 131 53.38 -12.65 14.24
N ALA A 132 54.01 -11.56 13.84
CA ALA A 132 55.06 -11.59 12.82
C ALA A 132 56.31 -12.23 13.44
N ASP A 133 56.20 -13.50 13.80
CA ASP A 133 57.30 -14.31 14.30
C ASP A 133 58.16 -14.66 13.08
N GLY A 134 59.06 -13.76 12.75
CA GLY A 134 60.04 -13.92 11.68
C GLY A 134 60.11 -12.70 10.78
N LYS A 135 61.22 -11.96 10.89
CA LYS A 135 61.67 -10.96 9.91
C LYS A 135 61.75 -11.51 8.47
N GLU A 136 61.60 -12.82 8.25
CA GLU A 136 61.79 -13.49 6.96
C GLU A 136 60.50 -13.67 6.13
N PHE A 137 59.32 -13.71 6.74
CA PHE A 137 58.07 -13.97 5.99
C PHE A 137 57.57 -12.74 5.20
N HIS A 138 57.93 -11.52 5.61
CA HIS A 138 57.35 -10.28 5.06
C HIS A 138 58.23 -9.54 4.05
N ASP A 139 59.47 -9.98 3.81
CA ASP A 139 60.40 -9.35 2.86
C ASP A 139 60.45 -10.09 1.50
N THR A 140 59.75 -11.21 1.35
CA THR A 140 59.66 -11.90 0.04
C THR A 140 58.54 -11.32 -0.83
N PRO A 141 58.80 -11.05 -2.12
CA PRO A 141 57.78 -10.53 -3.05
C PRO A 141 56.57 -11.48 -3.19
N ALA A 142 56.77 -12.78 -2.96
CA ALA A 142 55.69 -13.77 -2.94
C ALA A 142 54.72 -13.59 -1.77
N ALA A 143 55.22 -13.33 -0.56
CA ALA A 143 54.36 -13.13 0.61
C ALA A 143 53.60 -11.80 0.55
N VAL A 144 54.23 -10.73 0.06
CA VAL A 144 53.55 -9.43 -0.18
C VAL A 144 52.43 -9.60 -1.21
N ARG A 145 52.67 -10.35 -2.30
CA ARG A 145 51.64 -10.67 -3.29
C ARG A 145 50.50 -11.48 -2.67
N TRP A 146 50.81 -12.53 -1.90
CA TRP A 146 49.79 -13.35 -1.25
C TRP A 146 48.91 -12.54 -0.29
N ILE A 147 49.51 -11.72 0.58
CA ILE A 147 48.77 -10.83 1.49
C ILE A 147 47.90 -9.84 0.71
N THR A 148 48.44 -9.28 -0.38
CA THR A 148 47.69 -8.34 -1.22
C THR A 148 46.47 -9.02 -1.84
N VAL A 149 46.65 -10.18 -2.47
CA VAL A 149 45.55 -10.95 -3.06
C VAL A 149 44.52 -11.32 -1.99
N PHE A 150 44.97 -11.80 -0.83
CA PHE A 150 44.09 -12.20 0.27
C PHE A 150 43.19 -11.04 0.76
N TYR A 151 43.78 -9.89 1.10
CA TYR A 151 42.98 -8.72 1.54
C TYR A 151 42.12 -8.14 0.40
N SER A 152 42.60 -8.18 -0.85
CA SER A 152 41.79 -7.77 -2.01
C SER A 152 40.55 -8.65 -2.16
N VAL A 153 40.67 -9.97 -1.99
CA VAL A 153 39.52 -10.89 -2.02
C VAL A 153 38.54 -10.55 -0.90
N LEU A 154 39.02 -10.34 0.33
CA LEU A 154 38.15 -9.94 1.46
C LEU A 154 37.42 -8.61 1.20
N VAL A 155 38.13 -7.62 0.63
CA VAL A 155 37.52 -6.34 0.24
C VAL A 155 36.43 -6.54 -0.81
N VAL A 156 36.68 -7.34 -1.85
CA VAL A 156 35.68 -7.65 -2.88
C VAL A 156 34.46 -8.34 -2.29
N VAL A 157 34.66 -9.31 -1.37
CA VAL A 157 33.56 -10.00 -0.68
C VAL A 157 32.71 -9.03 0.13
N VAL A 158 33.33 -8.13 0.90
CA VAL A 158 32.61 -7.13 1.70
C VAL A 158 31.87 -6.13 0.80
N ILE A 159 32.47 -5.69 -0.30
CA ILE A 159 31.81 -4.80 -1.29
C ILE A 159 30.60 -5.50 -1.90
N ALA A 160 30.75 -6.76 -2.34
CA ALA A 160 29.65 -7.53 -2.91
C ALA A 160 28.52 -7.71 -1.89
N CYS A 161 28.85 -8.00 -0.63
CA CYS A 161 27.88 -8.12 0.44
C CYS A 161 27.11 -6.81 0.69
N ALA A 162 27.83 -5.68 0.80
CA ALA A 162 27.21 -4.38 0.98
C ALA A 162 26.34 -3.99 -0.22
N ALA A 163 26.78 -4.27 -1.44
CA ALA A 163 26.03 -4.01 -2.66
C ALA A 163 24.74 -4.84 -2.73
N ILE A 164 24.80 -6.14 -2.46
CA ILE A 164 23.62 -7.03 -2.45
C ILE A 164 22.61 -6.54 -1.40
N GLY A 165 23.05 -6.27 -0.17
CA GLY A 165 22.15 -5.75 0.88
C GLY A 165 21.56 -4.38 0.52
N SER A 166 22.35 -3.48 -0.06
CA SER A 166 21.88 -2.14 -0.46
C SER A 166 20.86 -2.22 -1.59
N VAL A 167 21.11 -3.03 -2.62
CA VAL A 167 20.17 -3.23 -3.73
C VAL A 167 18.88 -3.86 -3.23
N HIS A 168 18.96 -4.80 -2.31
CA HIS A 168 17.79 -5.44 -1.74
C HIS A 168 16.90 -4.46 -0.98
N VAL A 169 17.45 -3.69 -0.04
CA VAL A 169 16.69 -2.66 0.71
C VAL A 169 16.20 -1.53 -0.20
N ALA A 170 17.00 -1.11 -1.19
CA ALA A 170 16.60 -0.07 -2.13
C ALA A 170 15.44 -0.52 -3.04
N ARG A 171 15.41 -1.79 -3.46
CA ARG A 171 14.27 -2.35 -4.20
C ARG A 171 13.01 -2.33 -3.36
N VAL A 172 13.11 -2.72 -2.10
CA VAL A 172 11.98 -2.77 -1.17
C VAL A 172 11.41 -1.38 -0.95
N TRP A 173 12.28 -0.41 -0.65
CA TRP A 173 11.87 0.98 -0.54
C TRP A 173 11.22 1.48 -1.85
N TRP A 174 11.82 1.16 -3.00
CA TRP A 174 11.31 1.59 -4.30
C TRP A 174 9.93 1.01 -4.63
N GLU A 175 9.71 -0.28 -4.39
CA GLU A 175 8.42 -0.90 -4.64
C GLU A 175 7.35 -0.35 -3.70
N VAL A 176 7.64 -0.17 -2.40
CA VAL A 176 6.64 0.44 -1.50
C VAL A 176 6.34 1.89 -1.91
N HIS A 177 7.35 2.67 -2.28
CA HIS A 177 7.16 4.03 -2.80
C HIS A 177 6.39 4.09 -4.13
N ARG A 178 6.48 3.01 -4.93
CA ARG A 178 5.74 2.86 -6.19
C ARG A 178 4.28 2.48 -5.97
N TYR A 179 3.98 1.62 -5.00
CA TYR A 179 2.63 1.14 -4.73
C TYR A 179 1.88 1.94 -3.67
N SER A 180 2.58 2.75 -2.86
CA SER A 180 2.02 3.58 -1.80
C SER A 180 2.72 4.95 -1.74
N SER A 181 2.01 5.99 -1.32
CA SER A 181 2.64 7.24 -0.90
C SER A 181 3.25 7.14 0.51
N VAL A 182 3.13 5.97 1.15
CA VAL A 182 3.68 5.73 2.49
C VAL A 182 5.20 5.72 2.42
N ASP A 183 5.80 6.77 2.98
CA ASP A 183 7.24 6.92 2.99
C ASP A 183 7.90 6.08 4.09
N LEU A 184 8.47 4.95 3.68
CA LEU A 184 9.36 4.14 4.51
C LEU A 184 10.77 4.75 4.59
N ALA A 185 10.86 5.99 5.04
CA ALA A 185 12.12 6.70 5.21
C ALA A 185 13.09 5.96 6.14
N GLU A 186 12.60 5.16 7.09
CA GLU A 186 13.41 4.26 7.90
C GLU A 186 14.27 3.30 7.05
N LEU A 187 13.77 2.81 5.90
CA LEU A 187 14.54 1.96 4.98
C LEU A 187 15.69 2.74 4.31
N LEU A 188 15.52 4.04 4.06
CA LEU A 188 16.61 4.90 3.60
C LEU A 188 17.70 5.03 4.68
N ALA A 189 17.31 5.13 5.97
CA ALA A 189 18.28 5.11 7.07
C ALA A 189 19.02 3.76 7.16
N VAL A 190 18.33 2.63 6.97
CA VAL A 190 18.93 1.29 6.87
C VAL A 190 19.92 1.22 5.71
N LEU A 191 19.56 1.75 4.53
CA LEU A 191 20.44 1.81 3.37
C LEU A 191 21.73 2.59 3.65
N ILE A 192 21.63 3.75 4.32
CA ILE A 192 22.81 4.50 4.81
C ILE A 192 23.64 3.62 5.76
N GLY A 193 22.99 2.88 6.66
CA GLY A 193 23.62 1.95 7.58
C GLY A 193 24.42 0.85 6.88
N ILE A 194 23.86 0.20 5.86
CA ILE A 194 24.50 -0.88 5.09
C ILE A 194 25.71 -0.33 4.33
N VAL A 195 25.54 0.77 3.59
CA VAL A 195 26.62 1.39 2.81
C VAL A 195 27.73 1.91 3.73
N GLY A 196 27.36 2.53 4.85
CA GLY A 196 28.29 3.03 5.88
C GLY A 196 29.10 1.91 6.53
N THR A 197 28.45 0.79 6.88
CA THR A 197 29.10 -0.39 7.45
C THR A 197 30.04 -1.05 6.44
N GLY A 198 29.59 -1.27 5.20
CA GLY A 198 30.41 -1.81 4.13
C GLY A 198 31.67 -0.98 3.87
N THR A 199 31.50 0.34 3.76
CA THR A 199 32.62 1.27 3.53
C THR A 199 33.59 1.29 4.72
N PHE A 200 33.09 1.22 5.96
CA PHE A 200 33.92 1.10 7.15
C PHE A 200 34.78 -0.16 7.13
N LEU A 201 34.17 -1.32 6.85
CA LEU A 201 34.85 -2.62 6.81
C LEU A 201 35.92 -2.65 5.71
N VAL A 202 35.60 -2.15 4.50
CA VAL A 202 36.56 -2.01 3.39
C VAL A 202 37.74 -1.11 3.78
N THR A 203 37.45 0.04 4.39
CA THR A 203 38.49 1.00 4.79
C THR A 203 39.41 0.42 5.87
N ASP A 204 38.87 -0.35 6.82
CA ASP A 204 39.66 -1.04 7.85
C ASP A 204 40.53 -2.15 7.24
N LEU A 205 40.01 -2.96 6.32
CA LEU A 205 40.76 -4.00 5.60
C LEU A 205 41.89 -3.39 4.75
N LEU A 206 41.64 -2.29 4.04
CA LEU A 206 42.66 -1.56 3.27
C LEU A 206 43.74 -0.96 4.16
N LEU A 207 43.37 -0.40 5.32
CA LEU A 207 44.35 0.05 6.32
C LEU A 207 45.25 -1.11 6.77
N ARG A 208 44.68 -2.28 7.09
CA ARG A 208 45.44 -3.48 7.48
C ARG A 208 46.36 -3.97 6.35
N LEU A 209 45.89 -3.97 5.11
CA LEU A 209 46.70 -4.28 3.93
C LEU A 209 47.92 -3.34 3.83
N VAL A 210 47.71 -2.03 4.00
CA VAL A 210 48.80 -1.04 3.95
C VAL A 210 49.79 -1.26 5.09
N TYR A 211 49.34 -1.53 6.32
CA TYR A 211 50.24 -1.84 7.44
C TYR A 211 51.09 -3.09 7.19
N ARG A 212 50.53 -4.13 6.55
CA ARG A 212 51.21 -5.40 6.31
C ARG A 212 52.15 -5.37 5.11
N THR A 213 51.83 -4.61 4.06
CA THR A 213 52.63 -4.56 2.81
C THR A 213 53.64 -3.41 2.80
N ARG A 214 53.44 -2.37 3.62
CA ARG A 214 54.30 -1.17 3.66
C ARG A 214 54.82 -0.87 5.06
N SER A 215 55.30 -1.91 5.75
CA SER A 215 55.87 -1.87 7.10
C SER A 215 56.95 -0.79 7.31
N ARG A 216 57.64 -0.36 6.25
CA ARG A 216 58.66 0.71 6.28
C ARG A 216 58.10 2.14 6.27
N LEU A 217 56.84 2.33 5.87
CA LEU A 217 56.19 3.66 5.79
C LEU A 217 55.32 3.97 7.01
N VAL A 218 54.90 2.95 7.76
CA VAL A 218 54.03 3.12 8.92
C VAL A 218 54.40 2.10 9.99
N PRO A 219 54.78 2.52 11.22
CA PRO A 219 55.04 1.58 12.31
C PRO A 219 53.79 0.74 12.58
N ALA A 220 53.94 -0.59 12.55
CA ALA A 220 52.89 -1.50 12.99
C ALA A 220 52.64 -1.30 14.50
N PRO A 221 51.39 -1.27 14.96
CA PRO A 221 51.09 -1.14 16.38
C PRO A 221 51.63 -2.36 17.15
N PRO A 222 52.04 -2.18 18.42
CA PRO A 222 52.52 -3.28 19.25
C PRO A 222 51.39 -4.31 19.51
N PRO A 223 51.72 -5.61 19.56
CA PRO A 223 50.73 -6.66 19.81
C PRO A 223 50.11 -6.49 21.20
N GLY A 224 48.79 -6.69 21.32
CA GLY A 224 48.08 -6.75 22.61
C GLY A 224 47.35 -5.50 23.08
N ARG A 225 47.20 -4.44 22.27
CA ARG A 225 46.36 -3.28 22.61
C ARG A 225 45.13 -3.20 21.70
N TRP A 226 43.95 -3.20 22.31
CA TRP A 226 42.63 -3.12 21.65
C TRP A 226 42.58 -1.97 20.60
N PRO A 227 41.91 -2.15 19.44
CA PRO A 227 41.94 -1.21 18.32
C PRO A 227 41.34 0.19 18.58
N LEU A 228 40.74 0.44 19.74
CA LEU A 228 40.05 1.72 20.05
C LEU A 228 40.99 2.92 20.23
N ARG A 229 42.30 2.73 20.50
CA ARG A 229 43.25 3.86 20.54
C ARG A 229 43.55 4.46 19.15
N HIS A 230 43.10 3.84 18.05
CA HIS A 230 43.29 4.34 16.69
C HIS A 230 42.33 5.48 16.30
N LEU A 231 41.37 5.82 17.18
CA LEU A 231 40.62 7.09 17.13
C LEU A 231 41.51 8.31 17.46
N ARG A 232 42.74 8.11 17.96
CA ARG A 232 43.66 9.23 18.21
C ARG A 232 44.23 9.79 16.91
N ARG A 233 43.51 10.82 16.45
CA ARG A 233 43.96 11.99 15.68
C ARG A 233 44.24 11.67 14.20
N PRO A 234 43.22 11.45 13.35
CA PRO A 234 43.36 11.48 11.89
C PRO A 234 43.98 12.81 11.39
N LEU A 235 43.82 13.86 12.18
CA LEU A 235 44.32 15.22 11.95
C LEU A 235 45.68 15.51 12.61
N HIS A 236 46.30 14.55 13.31
CA HIS A 236 47.58 14.78 13.98
C HIS A 236 48.74 14.94 13.01
N GLY A 237 49.48 16.05 13.15
CA GLY A 237 50.60 16.39 12.30
C GLY A 237 50.22 16.83 10.88
N ALA A 238 48.92 16.92 10.55
CA ALA A 238 48.48 17.68 9.38
C ALA A 238 48.59 19.18 9.73
N THR A 239 49.15 20.02 8.86
CA THR A 239 49.25 21.48 9.03
C THR A 239 48.93 22.17 7.69
N GLY A 240 48.46 23.41 7.73
CA GLY A 240 48.08 24.17 6.53
C GLY A 240 46.86 23.59 5.78
N TRP A 241 46.89 23.64 4.45
CA TRP A 241 45.77 23.33 3.53
C TRP A 241 45.32 21.86 3.56
N ALA A 242 46.12 20.94 4.14
CA ALA A 242 45.77 19.52 4.24
C ALA A 242 44.71 19.20 5.31
N ARG A 243 44.55 20.06 6.33
CA ARG A 243 43.52 19.88 7.38
C ARG A 243 42.09 20.04 6.85
N PRO A 244 41.71 21.14 6.17
CA PRO A 244 40.36 21.29 5.63
C PRO A 244 40.03 20.20 4.61
N GLY A 245 40.99 19.78 3.78
CA GLY A 245 40.79 18.66 2.85
C GLY A 245 40.50 17.31 3.54
N LEU A 246 41.19 17.00 4.65
CA LEU A 246 40.93 15.77 5.42
C LEU A 246 39.60 15.82 6.20
N VAL A 247 39.21 17.00 6.68
CA VAL A 247 37.88 17.21 7.29
C VAL A 247 36.78 17.05 6.23
N ALA A 248 36.97 17.62 5.05
CA ALA A 248 36.05 17.46 3.93
C ALA A 248 35.88 15.97 3.57
N VAL A 249 36.98 15.22 3.43
CA VAL A 249 36.95 13.77 3.18
C VAL A 249 36.25 12.98 4.29
N ALA A 250 36.42 13.38 5.56
CA ALA A 250 35.72 12.73 6.67
C ALA A 250 34.23 13.03 6.67
N LEU A 251 33.79 14.21 6.20
CA LEU A 251 32.38 14.56 6.15
C LEU A 251 31.68 14.07 4.86
N THR A 252 32.44 13.82 3.79
CA THR A 252 31.88 13.45 2.47
C THR A 252 30.92 12.25 2.54
N PRO A 253 31.22 11.11 3.20
CA PRO A 253 30.31 9.98 3.22
C PRO A 253 28.98 10.30 3.90
N SER A 254 29.02 10.99 5.04
CA SER A 254 27.82 11.37 5.80
C SER A 254 26.98 12.41 5.04
N LEU A 255 27.64 13.41 4.43
CA LEU A 255 26.96 14.42 3.62
C LEU A 255 26.30 13.80 2.39
N VAL A 256 27.03 13.02 1.59
CA VAL A 256 26.50 12.44 0.35
C VAL A 256 25.34 11.48 0.65
N LEU A 257 25.51 10.57 1.60
CA LEU A 257 24.47 9.60 1.94
C LEU A 257 23.25 10.26 2.58
N GLY A 258 23.47 11.22 3.49
CA GLY A 258 22.39 11.97 4.12
C GLY A 258 21.65 12.87 3.12
N THR A 259 22.34 13.55 2.22
CA THR A 259 21.69 14.36 1.18
C THR A 259 20.95 13.52 0.17
N ALA A 260 21.50 12.36 -0.23
CA ALA A 260 20.81 11.46 -1.14
C ALA A 260 19.51 10.96 -0.51
N ALA A 261 19.57 10.46 0.73
CA ALA A 261 18.37 10.03 1.44
C ALA A 261 17.36 11.16 1.65
N ALA A 262 17.80 12.38 1.98
CA ALA A 262 16.90 13.51 2.12
C ALA A 262 16.24 13.95 0.80
N ILE A 263 16.95 13.87 -0.32
CA ILE A 263 16.39 14.14 -1.65
C ILE A 263 15.38 13.05 -2.03
N THR A 264 15.73 11.78 -1.77
CA THR A 264 14.89 10.63 -2.04
C THR A 264 13.62 10.61 -1.16
N HIS A 265 13.74 11.03 0.09
CA HIS A 265 12.62 11.26 1.01
C HIS A 265 11.71 12.41 0.55
N ALA A 266 12.28 13.45 -0.05
CA ALA A 266 11.52 14.58 -0.59
C ALA A 266 11.06 14.37 -2.03
N TRP A 267 11.21 13.15 -2.58
CA TRP A 267 10.76 12.87 -3.94
C TRP A 267 9.23 12.80 -3.95
N PRO A 268 8.55 13.41 -4.95
CA PRO A 268 7.09 13.49 -4.94
C PRO A 268 6.46 12.10 -4.87
N GLU A 269 5.41 11.99 -4.08
CA GLU A 269 4.56 10.80 -3.98
C GLU A 269 4.08 10.35 -5.36
N THR A 270 3.80 9.04 -5.48
CA THR A 270 3.23 8.49 -6.71
C THR A 270 1.95 9.25 -7.05
N PRO A 271 1.86 9.89 -8.24
CA PRO A 271 0.72 10.73 -8.52
C PRO A 271 -0.50 9.86 -8.79
N ASN A 272 -1.37 9.73 -7.78
CA ASN A 272 -2.78 9.49 -8.05
C ASN A 272 -3.24 10.57 -9.03
N ARG A 273 -3.70 10.17 -10.21
CA ARG A 273 -4.17 11.11 -11.21
C ARG A 273 -5.63 11.36 -10.95
N LEU A 274 -5.89 12.34 -10.09
CA LEU A 274 -7.23 12.90 -9.94
C LEU A 274 -7.53 13.75 -11.17
N THR A 275 -8.48 13.32 -11.99
CA THR A 275 -9.06 14.14 -13.04
C THR A 275 -10.45 14.58 -12.57
N THR A 276 -10.52 15.79 -12.04
CA THR A 276 -11.81 16.41 -11.67
C THR A 276 -12.33 17.17 -12.88
N GLU A 277 -13.46 16.76 -13.43
CA GLU A 277 -14.16 17.56 -14.45
C GLU A 277 -15.18 18.51 -13.79
N GLN A 278 -15.67 18.21 -12.59
CA GLN A 278 -16.52 19.10 -11.80
C GLN A 278 -16.57 18.67 -10.32
N ALA A 279 -16.56 19.62 -9.38
CA ALA A 279 -16.94 19.29 -8.00
C ALA A 279 -18.41 18.84 -7.99
N LEU A 280 -18.76 17.78 -7.25
CA LEU A 280 -20.16 17.36 -7.15
C LEU A 280 -21.00 18.51 -6.56
N PRO A 281 -22.23 18.74 -7.09
CA PRO A 281 -23.15 19.72 -6.54
C PRO A 281 -23.53 19.38 -5.10
N ASP A 282 -24.17 20.32 -4.39
CA ASP A 282 -24.69 20.09 -3.03
C ASP A 282 -25.51 18.77 -2.98
N PRO A 283 -25.37 17.97 -1.91
CA PRO A 283 -26.04 16.69 -1.76
C PRO A 283 -27.56 16.79 -2.02
N LEU A 284 -28.05 15.96 -2.93
CA LEU A 284 -29.49 15.79 -3.14
C LEU A 284 -30.07 14.78 -2.14
N PRO A 285 -31.35 14.89 -1.77
CA PRO A 285 -31.97 13.87 -0.92
C PRO A 285 -32.00 12.51 -1.65
N VAL A 286 -31.94 11.43 -0.88
CA VAL A 286 -32.12 10.08 -1.42
C VAL A 286 -33.56 9.92 -1.93
N PRO A 287 -33.78 9.36 -3.14
CA PRO A 287 -35.13 9.18 -3.67
C PRO A 287 -36.00 8.20 -2.86
N GLY A 288 -36.96 8.71 -2.10
CA GLY A 288 -37.97 7.87 -1.42
C GLY A 288 -39.06 7.33 -2.35
N VAL A 289 -39.29 7.97 -3.50
CA VAL A 289 -40.22 7.52 -4.56
C VAL A 289 -39.50 7.61 -5.89
N LEU A 290 -39.52 6.52 -6.65
CA LEU A 290 -38.85 6.44 -7.95
C LEU A 290 -39.67 7.09 -9.06
N ALA A 291 -39.00 7.73 -10.00
CA ALA A 291 -39.58 8.15 -11.27
C ALA A 291 -40.07 6.93 -12.09
N PRO A 292 -41.06 7.09 -12.98
CA PRO A 292 -41.60 5.99 -13.79
C PRO A 292 -40.61 5.43 -14.83
N GLU A 293 -39.56 6.16 -15.16
CA GLU A 293 -38.56 5.81 -16.17
C GLU A 293 -37.16 6.16 -15.65
N ALA A 294 -36.13 5.49 -16.19
CA ALA A 294 -34.74 5.85 -15.92
C ALA A 294 -34.39 7.20 -16.58
N GLY A 295 -33.67 8.06 -15.85
CA GLY A 295 -33.20 9.35 -16.36
C GLY A 295 -31.94 9.23 -17.23
N TRP A 296 -31.10 8.23 -16.96
CA TRP A 296 -29.89 7.96 -17.73
C TRP A 296 -29.50 6.48 -17.65
N SER A 297 -28.65 6.05 -18.58
CA SER A 297 -28.05 4.71 -18.60
C SER A 297 -26.59 4.77 -19.02
N LEU A 298 -25.73 3.95 -18.43
CA LEU A 298 -24.30 3.91 -18.69
C LEU A 298 -23.81 2.46 -18.82
N ASP A 299 -23.10 2.15 -19.91
CA ASP A 299 -22.41 0.87 -20.08
C ASP A 299 -21.03 0.93 -19.45
N VAL A 300 -20.73 -0.03 -18.58
CA VAL A 300 -19.50 -0.12 -17.81
C VAL A 300 -18.89 -1.51 -17.97
N PRO A 301 -17.79 -1.63 -18.73
CA PRO A 301 -17.04 -2.87 -18.79
C PRO A 301 -16.29 -3.10 -17.47
N ASP A 302 -16.17 -4.37 -17.07
CA ASP A 302 -15.34 -4.82 -15.95
C ASP A 302 -15.67 -4.11 -14.62
N LEU A 303 -16.96 -3.84 -14.37
CA LEU A 303 -17.41 -3.19 -13.15
C LEU A 303 -17.09 -4.07 -11.93
N LEU A 304 -16.31 -3.54 -10.99
CA LEU A 304 -15.92 -4.25 -9.77
C LEU A 304 -16.91 -4.00 -8.63
N ASP A 305 -17.33 -2.74 -8.44
CA ASP A 305 -18.30 -2.36 -7.41
C ASP A 305 -19.00 -1.03 -7.70
N VAL A 306 -20.15 -0.80 -7.03
CA VAL A 306 -20.86 0.50 -7.01
C VAL A 306 -21.31 0.79 -5.58
N ALA A 307 -20.94 1.97 -5.06
CA ALA A 307 -21.32 2.43 -3.73
C ALA A 307 -21.96 3.82 -3.76
N ALA A 308 -22.70 4.15 -2.69
CA ALA A 308 -23.32 5.45 -2.54
C ALA A 308 -22.35 6.41 -1.87
N GLY A 309 -21.89 7.44 -2.59
CA GLY A 309 -21.16 8.56 -2.01
C GLY A 309 -22.10 9.63 -1.46
N ALA A 310 -21.53 10.67 -0.83
CA ALA A 310 -22.30 11.75 -0.20
C ALA A 310 -23.08 12.65 -1.18
N ALA A 311 -22.74 12.66 -2.47
CA ALA A 311 -23.43 13.47 -3.48
C ALA A 311 -23.89 12.70 -4.73
N GLY A 312 -23.67 11.39 -4.77
CA GLY A 312 -24.02 10.56 -5.93
C GLY A 312 -23.32 9.20 -5.91
N PRO A 313 -23.60 8.35 -6.90
CA PRO A 313 -23.04 7.01 -6.97
C PRO A 313 -21.57 7.05 -7.42
N ILE A 314 -20.78 6.11 -6.88
CA ILE A 314 -19.35 5.96 -7.16
C ILE A 314 -19.11 4.54 -7.64
N MET A 315 -18.45 4.41 -8.78
CA MET A 315 -18.11 3.13 -9.40
C MET A 315 -16.64 2.82 -9.19
N LEU A 316 -16.33 1.54 -8.97
CA LEU A 316 -15.00 0.98 -8.99
C LEU A 316 -14.83 0.10 -10.23
N THR A 317 -13.76 0.35 -10.98
CA THR A 317 -13.34 -0.43 -12.16
C THR A 317 -11.83 -0.73 -12.03
N PRO A 318 -11.26 -1.62 -12.85
CA PRO A 318 -9.81 -1.81 -12.89
C PRO A 318 -9.03 -0.52 -13.20
N GLY A 319 -9.66 0.44 -13.89
CA GLY A 319 -9.07 1.74 -14.19
C GLY A 319 -9.02 2.71 -12.99
N GLY A 320 -9.82 2.48 -11.96
CA GLY A 320 -9.91 3.35 -10.79
C GLY A 320 -11.34 3.62 -10.34
N LEU A 321 -11.49 4.68 -9.55
CA LEU A 321 -12.78 5.16 -9.05
C LEU A 321 -13.33 6.26 -9.95
N THR A 322 -14.65 6.24 -10.17
CA THR A 322 -15.37 7.26 -10.92
C THR A 322 -16.65 7.63 -10.18
N ALA A 323 -16.77 8.89 -9.76
CA ALA A 323 -18.03 9.42 -9.25
C ALA A 323 -18.88 9.98 -10.37
N LEU A 324 -20.19 9.73 -10.31
CA LEU A 324 -21.16 10.19 -11.31
C LEU A 324 -22.06 11.30 -10.76
N ASP A 325 -22.42 12.26 -11.60
CA ASP A 325 -23.50 13.20 -11.30
C ASP A 325 -24.84 12.43 -11.32
N PRO A 326 -25.59 12.41 -10.21
CA PRO A 326 -26.84 11.66 -10.12
C PRO A 326 -27.91 12.11 -11.12
N ARG A 327 -27.81 13.33 -11.68
CA ARG A 327 -28.83 13.93 -12.56
C ARG A 327 -28.79 13.39 -13.98
N ASP A 328 -27.59 13.14 -14.50
CA ASP A 328 -27.39 12.77 -15.91
C ASP A 328 -26.40 11.62 -16.12
N GLY A 329 -25.76 11.11 -15.07
CA GLY A 329 -24.79 10.02 -15.15
C GLY A 329 -23.44 10.44 -15.75
N SER A 330 -23.17 11.74 -15.89
CA SER A 330 -21.87 12.25 -16.33
C SER A 330 -20.80 12.10 -15.24
N THR A 331 -19.54 12.04 -15.64
CA THR A 331 -18.41 11.93 -14.70
C THR A 331 -18.19 13.24 -13.94
N ALA A 332 -18.23 13.18 -12.60
CA ALA A 332 -17.88 14.31 -11.75
C ALA A 332 -16.36 14.37 -11.51
N TRP A 333 -15.79 13.28 -11.01
CA TRP A 333 -14.35 13.11 -10.83
C TRP A 333 -13.95 11.67 -11.07
N THR A 334 -12.71 11.47 -11.51
CA THR A 334 -12.06 10.16 -11.59
C THR A 334 -10.77 10.16 -10.81
N LEU A 335 -10.54 9.09 -10.07
CA LEU A 335 -9.28 8.81 -9.39
C LEU A 335 -8.66 7.59 -10.05
N GLU A 336 -7.62 7.82 -10.85
CA GLU A 336 -6.84 6.75 -11.48
C GLU A 336 -5.49 6.61 -10.77
N ARG A 337 -5.07 5.37 -10.52
CA ARG A 337 -3.72 5.06 -10.03
C ARG A 337 -3.02 4.16 -11.03
N GLU A 338 -1.96 4.68 -11.65
CA GLU A 338 -1.25 3.97 -12.72
C GLU A 338 -0.64 2.65 -12.21
N GLY A 339 -1.05 1.53 -12.81
CA GLY A 339 -0.54 0.20 -12.46
C GLY A 339 -1.07 -0.36 -11.13
N ALA A 340 -2.12 0.23 -10.56
CA ALA A 340 -2.81 -0.33 -9.40
C ALA A 340 -3.68 -1.52 -9.82
N SER A 341 -3.68 -2.54 -8.96
CA SER A 341 -4.64 -3.63 -8.98
C SER A 341 -5.45 -3.53 -7.70
N PHE A 342 -6.77 -3.59 -7.79
CA PHE A 342 -7.63 -3.50 -6.60
C PHE A 342 -7.78 -4.87 -5.98
N ALA A 343 -7.61 -4.94 -4.66
CA ALA A 343 -7.80 -6.14 -3.88
C ALA A 343 -9.14 -6.07 -3.15
N SER A 344 -9.69 -7.24 -2.83
CA SER A 344 -10.88 -7.31 -2.01
C SER A 344 -10.55 -7.21 -0.52
N PHE A 345 -11.38 -6.53 0.28
CA PHE A 345 -11.30 -6.71 1.73
C PHE A 345 -11.87 -8.08 2.13
N ARG A 346 -11.38 -8.63 3.24
CA ARG A 346 -12.05 -9.74 3.91
C ARG A 346 -13.35 -9.19 4.50
N SER A 347 -14.48 -9.64 3.96
CA SER A 347 -15.84 -9.42 4.46
C SER A 347 -16.82 -10.25 3.58
N SER A 348 -18.06 -10.39 4.01
CA SER A 348 -19.14 -11.04 3.25
C SER A 348 -20.26 -10.10 2.83
N LEU A 349 -20.08 -8.78 3.04
CA LEU A 349 -21.02 -7.75 2.56
C LEU A 349 -21.33 -7.94 1.07
N THR A 350 -22.56 -7.62 0.67
CA THR A 350 -23.01 -7.69 -0.72
C THR A 350 -22.02 -7.04 -1.70
N ARG A 351 -21.25 -7.85 -2.46
CA ARG A 351 -20.37 -7.44 -3.58
C ARG A 351 -20.86 -7.88 -4.96
N ILE A 352 -20.51 -7.17 -6.04
CA ILE A 352 -20.95 -7.52 -7.41
C ILE A 352 -20.62 -8.98 -7.75
N SER A 353 -19.46 -9.46 -7.31
CA SER A 353 -19.14 -10.89 -7.27
C SER A 353 -18.44 -11.25 -5.96
N ARG A 354 -18.52 -12.53 -5.54
CA ARG A 354 -17.97 -13.05 -4.27
C ARG A 354 -16.50 -12.67 -4.02
N TYR A 355 -15.70 -12.52 -5.07
CA TYR A 355 -14.27 -12.20 -4.97
C TYR A 355 -13.91 -10.81 -5.48
N SER A 356 -14.90 -10.00 -5.87
CA SER A 356 -14.64 -8.66 -6.42
C SER A 356 -14.08 -7.72 -5.36
N PRO A 357 -13.14 -6.84 -5.69
CA PRO A 357 -12.86 -5.64 -4.93
C PRO A 357 -14.14 -4.83 -4.68
N PHE A 358 -14.25 -4.21 -3.52
CA PHE A 358 -15.44 -3.41 -3.17
C PHE A 358 -15.04 -2.18 -2.36
N ILE A 359 -15.95 -1.21 -2.32
CA ILE A 359 -15.79 0.07 -1.66
C ILE A 359 -16.38 -0.01 -0.25
N VAL A 360 -15.60 0.37 0.76
CA VAL A 360 -16.13 0.62 2.11
C VAL A 360 -16.49 2.11 2.19
N THR A 361 -17.68 2.45 2.68
CA THR A 361 -18.13 3.85 2.86
C THR A 361 -18.30 4.15 4.35
N SER A 362 -18.04 5.40 4.75
CA SER A 362 -18.43 5.87 6.08
C SER A 362 -19.95 5.92 6.22
N PRO A 363 -20.51 5.88 7.44
CA PRO A 363 -21.95 6.02 7.67
C PRO A 363 -22.55 7.26 6.98
N ASP A 364 -21.92 8.43 7.14
CA ASP A 364 -22.31 9.67 6.45
C ASP A 364 -21.97 9.72 4.95
N ARG A 365 -21.31 8.68 4.43
CA ARG A 365 -20.87 8.51 3.03
C ARG A 365 -19.90 9.57 2.55
N ARG A 366 -19.37 10.41 3.44
CA ARG A 366 -18.42 11.46 3.08
C ARG A 366 -17.06 10.90 2.73
N TYR A 367 -16.69 9.79 3.34
CA TYR A 367 -15.42 9.12 3.09
C TYR A 367 -15.66 7.72 2.56
N LEU A 368 -14.71 7.25 1.76
CA LEU A 368 -14.67 5.87 1.30
C LEU A 368 -13.26 5.32 1.37
N ALA A 369 -13.15 4.00 1.47
CA ALA A 369 -11.91 3.27 1.47
C ALA A 369 -11.90 2.20 0.38
N VAL A 370 -10.77 2.08 -0.30
CA VAL A 370 -10.49 1.01 -1.25
C VAL A 370 -9.15 0.36 -0.94
N ARG A 371 -9.06 -0.94 -1.21
CA ARG A 371 -7.84 -1.73 -1.02
C ARG A 371 -7.15 -1.92 -2.37
N VAL A 372 -5.87 -1.59 -2.41
CA VAL A 372 -5.00 -1.76 -3.56
C VAL A 372 -3.98 -2.84 -3.21
N GLU A 373 -3.72 -3.74 -4.16
CA GLU A 373 -2.62 -4.70 -4.04
C GLU A 373 -1.33 -3.94 -3.75
N GLY A 374 -0.70 -4.32 -2.64
CA GLY A 374 0.59 -3.78 -2.27
C GLY A 374 1.71 -4.54 -2.98
N PRO A 375 2.96 -4.34 -2.56
CA PRO A 375 4.13 -4.96 -3.19
C PRO A 375 4.28 -6.47 -2.88
N GLY A 376 3.19 -7.16 -2.52
CA GLY A 376 3.06 -8.43 -1.78
C GLY A 376 3.55 -9.72 -2.43
N ASP A 377 4.61 -9.70 -3.24
CA ASP A 377 5.25 -10.94 -3.71
C ASP A 377 6.78 -10.81 -3.82
N ASP A 378 7.28 -9.60 -4.05
CA ASP A 378 8.71 -9.34 -4.33
C ASP A 378 9.44 -8.56 -3.22
N VAL A 379 8.73 -8.22 -2.16
CA VAL A 379 9.16 -7.24 -1.14
C VAL A 379 9.05 -7.85 0.25
N LEU A 380 9.90 -7.35 1.15
CA LEU A 380 10.14 -7.80 2.53
C LEU A 380 8.96 -7.55 3.49
N LEU A 381 7.75 -7.61 2.97
CA LEU A 381 6.48 -7.46 3.65
C LEU A 381 5.73 -8.79 3.50
N ASP A 382 4.70 -9.01 4.32
CA ASP A 382 3.87 -10.21 4.21
C ASP A 382 3.25 -10.31 2.80
N GLU A 383 3.05 -11.53 2.28
CA GLU A 383 2.49 -11.80 0.95
C GLU A 383 1.10 -11.13 0.79
N GLU A 384 0.42 -10.83 1.90
CA GLU A 384 -0.90 -10.18 1.92
C GLU A 384 -0.87 -8.66 2.14
N THR A 385 0.32 -8.03 2.13
CA THR A 385 0.44 -6.60 2.38
C THR A 385 -0.19 -5.78 1.26
N THR A 386 -1.12 -4.92 1.64
CA THR A 386 -1.92 -4.08 0.75
C THR A 386 -1.88 -2.63 1.18
N VAL A 387 -2.37 -1.75 0.31
CA VAL A 387 -2.49 -0.31 0.57
C VAL A 387 -3.97 0.03 0.67
N VAL A 388 -4.36 0.66 1.76
CA VAL A 388 -5.71 1.19 1.95
C VAL A 388 -5.66 2.67 1.61
N LEU A 389 -6.46 3.05 0.62
CA LEU A 389 -6.70 4.43 0.24
C LEU A 389 -7.97 4.93 0.90
N THR A 390 -7.90 6.05 1.60
CA THR A 390 -9.07 6.79 2.08
C THR A 390 -9.29 8.04 1.24
N ILE A 391 -10.52 8.26 0.81
CA ILE A 391 -10.87 9.27 -0.20
C ILE A 391 -12.11 10.04 0.26
N ASP A 392 -12.09 11.36 0.08
CA ASP A 392 -13.28 12.21 0.21
C ASP A 392 -14.19 11.99 -1.02
N SER A 393 -15.39 11.47 -0.79
CA SER A 393 -16.33 11.09 -1.84
C SER A 393 -16.87 12.29 -2.64
N LEU A 394 -16.83 13.51 -2.08
CA LEU A 394 -17.29 14.72 -2.78
C LEU A 394 -16.26 15.27 -3.76
N THR A 395 -14.97 15.16 -3.43
CA THR A 395 -13.89 15.78 -4.20
C THR A 395 -13.04 14.78 -4.98
N GLY A 396 -13.04 13.51 -4.56
CA GLY A 396 -12.11 12.49 -5.02
C GLY A 396 -10.69 12.66 -4.45
N GLU A 397 -10.49 13.56 -3.49
CA GLU A 397 -9.19 13.80 -2.87
C GLU A 397 -8.82 12.63 -1.94
N VAL A 398 -7.61 12.10 -2.11
CA VAL A 398 -7.08 11.07 -1.22
C VAL A 398 -6.67 11.74 0.09
N THR A 399 -7.35 11.37 1.18
CA THR A 399 -7.14 11.94 2.51
C THR A 399 -6.09 11.19 3.33
N GLY A 400 -5.80 9.96 2.97
CA GLY A 400 -4.79 9.14 3.63
C GLY A 400 -4.50 7.85 2.88
N GLU A 401 -3.24 7.42 2.91
CA GLU A 401 -2.80 6.11 2.45
C GLU A 401 -2.15 5.36 3.63
N HIS A 402 -2.58 4.12 3.85
CA HIS A 402 -2.09 3.30 4.97
C HIS A 402 -1.74 1.90 4.49
N LEU A 403 -0.66 1.33 5.03
CA LEU A 403 -0.31 -0.07 4.78
C LEU A 403 -1.16 -0.98 5.67
N LEU A 404 -1.72 -2.01 5.07
CA LEU A 404 -2.50 -3.05 5.73
C LEU A 404 -1.83 -4.40 5.48
N VAL A 405 -1.30 -5.01 6.53
CA VAL A 405 -0.69 -6.35 6.48
C VAL A 405 -1.75 -7.43 6.69
N ASP A 406 -2.52 -7.30 7.76
CA ASP A 406 -3.65 -8.16 8.12
C ASP A 406 -4.70 -7.33 8.86
N GLY A 407 -5.92 -7.86 8.95
CA GLY A 407 -7.06 -7.24 9.62
C GLY A 407 -8.05 -6.52 8.70
N GLY A 408 -9.14 -6.04 9.31
CA GLY A 408 -10.21 -5.32 8.62
C GLY A 408 -9.97 -3.82 8.44
N VAL A 409 -10.82 -3.20 7.63
CA VAL A 409 -10.90 -1.73 7.48
C VAL A 409 -12.29 -1.24 7.83
N GLN A 410 -12.35 -0.33 8.79
CA GLN A 410 -13.60 0.28 9.24
C GLN A 410 -13.58 1.80 9.08
N LEU A 411 -14.70 2.37 8.67
CA LEU A 411 -14.88 3.82 8.58
C LEU A 411 -15.95 4.30 9.56
N THR A 412 -15.60 5.36 10.28
CA THR A 412 -16.55 6.26 10.96
C THR A 412 -16.66 7.54 10.13
N ASP A 413 -17.38 8.55 10.62
CA ASP A 413 -17.45 9.84 9.93
C ASP A 413 -16.14 10.64 10.01
N SER A 414 -15.25 10.29 10.95
CA SER A 414 -14.07 11.11 11.28
C SER A 414 -12.73 10.36 11.29
N ALA A 415 -12.78 9.03 11.34
CA ALA A 415 -11.61 8.17 11.49
C ALA A 415 -11.73 6.86 10.69
N VAL A 416 -10.58 6.35 10.24
CA VAL A 416 -10.42 5.01 9.66
C VAL A 416 -9.65 4.12 10.63
N LEU A 417 -10.18 2.94 10.94
CA LEU A 417 -9.42 1.89 11.59
C LEU A 417 -8.88 0.96 10.50
N CYS A 418 -7.55 0.90 10.39
CA CYS A 418 -6.85 0.08 9.41
C CYS A 418 -5.97 -0.93 10.14
N GLY A 419 -6.43 -2.18 10.20
CA GLY A 419 -5.85 -3.21 11.05
C GLY A 419 -5.90 -2.80 12.52
N GLU A 420 -4.74 -2.58 13.13
CA GLU A 420 -4.63 -2.23 14.55
C GLU A 420 -4.54 -0.72 14.85
N THR A 421 -4.51 0.12 13.81
CA THR A 421 -4.24 1.56 13.97
C THR A 421 -5.40 2.39 13.44
N ALA A 422 -5.85 3.35 14.26
CA ALA A 422 -6.84 4.34 13.86
C ALA A 422 -6.16 5.63 13.40
N TYR A 423 -6.63 6.18 12.28
CA TYR A 423 -6.16 7.43 11.70
C TYR A 423 -7.33 8.39 11.49
N SER A 424 -7.05 9.69 11.59
CA SER A 424 -8.04 10.73 11.30
C SER A 424 -8.24 10.88 9.79
N LEU A 425 -9.49 10.85 9.32
CA LEU A 425 -9.83 11.05 7.90
C LEU A 425 -9.58 12.48 7.40
N SER A 426 -9.52 13.47 8.30
CA SER A 426 -9.30 14.87 7.92
C SER A 426 -7.82 15.28 7.89
N THR A 427 -6.98 14.63 8.71
CA THR A 427 -5.57 15.01 8.87
C THR A 427 -4.59 13.92 8.48
N GLY A 428 -5.05 12.68 8.28
CA GLY A 428 -4.21 11.50 8.09
C GLY A 428 -3.39 11.10 9.33
N ALA A 429 -3.52 11.83 10.45
CA ALA A 429 -2.73 11.60 11.65
C ALA A 429 -3.20 10.36 12.41
N GLU A 430 -2.26 9.60 12.95
CA GLU A 430 -2.54 8.51 13.88
C GLU A 430 -3.24 9.05 15.13
N LEU A 431 -4.42 8.50 15.43
CA LEU A 431 -5.20 8.81 16.63
C LEU A 431 -4.73 7.93 17.78
N TRP A 432 -4.67 6.62 17.53
CA TRP A 432 -4.21 5.61 18.46
C TRP A 432 -3.86 4.33 17.71
N ARG A 433 -3.06 3.48 18.36
CA ARG A 433 -2.70 2.15 17.89
C ARG A 433 -2.92 1.16 19.03
N MET A 434 -3.55 0.02 18.74
CA MET A 434 -3.67 -1.06 19.73
C MET A 434 -2.28 -1.57 20.11
N GLY A 435 -2.06 -1.82 21.39
CA GLY A 435 -0.74 -2.20 21.90
C GLY A 435 -0.31 -3.57 21.36
N GLY A 436 0.64 -3.59 20.42
CA GLY A 436 1.19 -4.80 19.84
C GLY A 436 2.00 -5.62 20.83
N GLU A 437 1.38 -6.67 21.37
CA GLU A 437 2.07 -7.89 21.74
C GLU A 437 1.48 -9.04 20.93
N SER A 438 1.78 -9.05 19.63
CA SER A 438 1.64 -10.24 18.79
C SER A 438 2.51 -11.32 19.42
N THR A 439 1.87 -12.21 20.19
CA THR A 439 2.49 -13.38 20.79
C THR A 439 2.75 -14.38 19.68
N SER A 440 3.80 -14.14 18.91
CA SER A 440 4.45 -15.18 18.11
C SER A 440 5.17 -16.13 19.08
N GLY A 441 4.42 -17.10 19.59
CA GLY A 441 4.98 -18.26 20.27
C GLY A 441 4.55 -18.48 21.71
N SER A 442 3.29 -18.87 21.91
CA SER A 442 2.94 -20.00 22.79
C SER A 442 1.42 -20.24 22.76
N GLY A 443 1.00 -21.30 22.07
CA GLY A 443 -0.11 -22.23 22.37
C GLY A 443 -1.32 -21.82 23.22
N GLU A 444 -1.70 -20.56 23.25
CA GLU A 444 -3.00 -20.02 23.67
C GLU A 444 -3.34 -18.97 22.62
N GLU A 445 -4.03 -19.46 21.60
CA GLU A 445 -4.65 -18.72 20.51
C GLU A 445 -5.59 -17.68 21.16
N TRP A 446 -5.18 -16.41 21.15
CA TRP A 446 -6.10 -15.31 21.41
C TRP A 446 -6.96 -15.16 20.15
N GLU A 447 -8.03 -15.96 20.06
CA GLU A 447 -9.16 -15.70 19.16
C GLU A 447 -9.76 -14.34 19.57
N GLY A 448 -9.56 -13.27 18.81
CA GLY A 448 -10.18 -11.97 19.14
C GLY A 448 -9.45 -10.69 18.70
N PHE A 449 -8.68 -10.70 17.62
CA PHE A 449 -8.33 -9.47 16.89
C PHE A 449 -9.50 -9.03 15.98
N PRO A 450 -9.53 -7.79 15.45
CA PRO A 450 -10.51 -7.36 14.43
C PRO A 450 -10.28 -8.02 13.05
N ASP A 451 -9.97 -9.33 13.01
CA ASP A 451 -9.36 -10.03 11.87
C ASP A 451 -10.31 -10.30 10.69
N SER A 452 -11.55 -9.82 10.71
CA SER A 452 -12.52 -10.18 9.66
C SER A 452 -13.46 -9.06 9.22
N TYR A 453 -13.84 -8.12 10.09
CA TYR A 453 -14.85 -7.12 9.71
C TYR A 453 -14.27 -5.93 8.95
N SER A 454 -14.69 -5.76 7.70
CA SER A 454 -14.45 -4.55 6.91
C SER A 454 -15.78 -3.94 6.46
N GLY A 455 -16.02 -2.67 6.78
CA GLY A 455 -17.31 -2.04 6.53
C GLY A 455 -17.50 -0.70 7.25
N PRO A 456 -18.67 -0.07 7.13
CA PRO A 456 -19.05 1.07 7.96
C PRO A 456 -19.09 0.65 9.44
N ALA A 457 -18.64 1.51 10.35
CA ALA A 457 -18.82 1.32 11.79
C ALA A 457 -19.91 2.29 12.30
N GLY A 458 -19.85 2.73 13.56
CA GLY A 458 -20.69 3.83 14.03
C GLY A 458 -20.25 5.18 13.45
N HIS A 459 -21.02 6.25 13.69
CA HIS A 459 -20.59 7.59 13.28
C HIS A 459 -19.35 8.05 14.06
N ALA A 460 -19.16 7.54 15.28
CA ALA A 460 -18.05 7.85 16.17
C ALA A 460 -17.58 6.63 17.01
N SER A 461 -17.73 5.41 16.48
CA SER A 461 -17.35 4.18 17.18
C SER A 461 -16.88 3.08 16.23
N PHE A 462 -15.96 2.23 16.70
CA PHE A 462 -15.43 1.07 15.98
C PHE A 462 -15.82 -0.24 16.66
N ILE A 463 -15.76 -1.34 15.88
CA ILE A 463 -15.91 -2.72 16.35
C ILE A 463 -14.50 -3.35 16.42
N LEU A 464 -14.00 -3.63 17.63
CA LEU A 464 -12.65 -4.20 17.82
C LEU A 464 -12.60 -5.72 17.80
N SER A 465 -13.68 -6.40 18.17
CA SER A 465 -13.77 -7.86 18.03
C SER A 465 -15.21 -8.29 17.79
N VAL A 466 -15.35 -9.42 17.09
CA VAL A 466 -16.59 -10.11 16.80
C VAL A 466 -16.43 -11.53 17.31
N ASP A 467 -17.15 -11.89 18.37
CA ASP A 467 -17.09 -13.21 18.98
C ASP A 467 -18.36 -13.97 18.58
N SER A 468 -18.24 -15.12 17.93
CA SER A 468 -19.40 -15.91 17.50
C SER A 468 -20.04 -16.65 18.67
N THR A 469 -21.35 -16.50 18.87
CA THR A 469 -22.03 -17.09 20.04
C THR A 469 -22.86 -18.35 19.78
N ASP A 470 -23.23 -18.66 18.54
CA ASP A 470 -23.87 -19.93 18.16
C ASP A 470 -23.97 -20.05 16.63
N THR A 471 -23.93 -21.26 16.07
CA THR A 471 -24.07 -21.49 14.62
C THR A 471 -25.39 -22.21 14.31
N ASP A 472 -26.51 -21.51 14.51
CA ASP A 472 -27.79 -21.87 13.90
C ASP A 472 -28.05 -20.85 12.79
N ILE A 473 -28.16 -21.30 11.53
CA ILE A 473 -28.12 -20.42 10.34
C ILE A 473 -29.33 -19.44 10.27
N VAL A 474 -30.31 -19.58 11.16
CA VAL A 474 -31.41 -18.62 11.37
C VAL A 474 -31.40 -18.15 12.82
N GLY A 475 -31.46 -16.84 13.03
CA GLY A 475 -31.31 -16.28 14.37
C GLY A 475 -29.85 -16.22 14.84
N THR A 476 -28.88 -16.37 13.93
CA THR A 476 -27.44 -16.22 14.20
C THR A 476 -27.15 -14.92 14.92
N THR A 477 -26.33 -15.01 15.96
CA THR A 477 -25.87 -13.84 16.71
C THR A 477 -24.37 -13.83 16.90
N VAL A 478 -23.84 -12.62 17.03
CA VAL A 478 -22.46 -12.35 17.43
C VAL A 478 -22.45 -11.39 18.62
N ASP A 479 -21.39 -11.51 19.41
CA ASP A 479 -21.06 -10.58 20.46
C ASP A 479 -19.99 -9.62 19.94
N LEU A 480 -20.19 -8.31 20.14
CA LEU A 480 -19.27 -7.28 19.67
C LEU A 480 -18.53 -6.62 20.83
N HIS A 481 -17.26 -6.30 20.62
CA HIS A 481 -16.57 -5.29 21.42
C HIS A 481 -16.56 -3.96 20.67
N VAL A 482 -17.34 -3.00 21.15
CA VAL A 482 -17.47 -1.67 20.51
C VAL A 482 -16.77 -0.61 21.34
N VAL A 483 -16.08 0.32 20.69
CA VAL A 483 -15.31 1.39 21.35
C VAL A 483 -15.57 2.73 20.68
N PRO A 484 -15.52 3.85 21.40
CA PRO A 484 -15.45 5.17 20.78
C PRO A 484 -14.23 5.29 19.86
N ASP A 485 -14.40 5.96 18.71
CA ASP A 485 -13.34 6.19 17.72
C ASP A 485 -12.16 7.03 18.26
N THR A 486 -12.40 7.76 19.35
CA THR A 486 -11.45 8.64 20.03
C THR A 486 -10.73 7.99 21.21
N ASP A 487 -11.25 6.89 21.76
CA ASP A 487 -10.65 6.20 22.92
C ASP A 487 -10.93 4.69 22.85
N PRO A 488 -9.94 3.88 22.42
CA PRO A 488 -10.10 2.43 22.30
C PRO A 488 -10.22 1.71 23.66
N SER A 489 -10.01 2.41 24.78
CA SER A 489 -10.11 1.82 26.13
C SER A 489 -11.49 1.98 26.78
N ALA A 490 -12.36 2.81 26.21
CA ALA A 490 -13.68 3.14 26.75
C ALA A 490 -14.81 2.20 26.27
N GLY A 491 -14.45 0.99 25.82
CA GLY A 491 -15.36 0.05 25.16
C GLY A 491 -16.39 -0.67 26.03
N ALA A 492 -17.38 -1.25 25.35
CA ALA A 492 -18.39 -2.12 25.92
C ALA A 492 -18.55 -3.41 25.10
N ARG A 493 -18.92 -4.49 25.78
CA ARG A 493 -19.34 -5.75 25.14
C ARG A 493 -20.84 -5.70 24.90
N VAL A 494 -21.25 -6.04 23.68
CA VAL A 494 -22.65 -6.04 23.23
C VAL A 494 -23.00 -7.45 22.80
N THR A 495 -24.07 -8.00 23.33
CA THR A 495 -24.43 -9.39 23.07
C THR A 495 -25.69 -9.51 22.22
N GLY A 496 -25.77 -10.56 21.40
CA GLY A 496 -26.99 -10.86 20.64
C GLY A 496 -27.21 -9.97 19.43
N VAL A 497 -26.12 -9.48 18.81
CA VAL A 497 -26.19 -8.71 17.57
C VAL A 497 -26.52 -9.65 16.43
N MET A 498 -27.47 -9.27 15.57
CA MET A 498 -27.81 -10.05 14.38
C MET A 498 -26.60 -10.19 13.47
N ALA A 499 -26.30 -11.42 13.08
CA ALA A 499 -25.26 -11.72 12.12
C ALA A 499 -25.80 -12.49 10.91
N HIS A 500 -25.08 -12.43 9.80
CA HIS A 500 -25.36 -13.21 8.60
C HIS A 500 -24.57 -14.53 8.57
N ASP A 501 -24.69 -15.32 7.50
CA ASP A 501 -24.06 -16.64 7.31
C ASP A 501 -22.56 -16.71 7.66
N ASP A 502 -21.78 -15.67 7.35
CA ASP A 502 -20.33 -15.63 7.59
C ASP A 502 -19.94 -15.03 8.96
N LEU A 503 -20.89 -14.96 9.91
CA LEU A 503 -20.67 -14.50 11.29
C LEU A 503 -20.16 -13.05 11.42
N GLU A 504 -20.52 -12.16 10.49
CA GLU A 504 -20.25 -10.72 10.62
C GLU A 504 -21.54 -9.94 10.91
N PRO A 505 -21.45 -8.83 11.67
CA PRO A 505 -22.60 -7.96 11.90
C PRO A 505 -22.94 -7.15 10.65
N LEU A 506 -24.24 -6.91 10.44
CA LEU A 506 -24.70 -5.91 9.48
C LEU A 506 -24.77 -4.54 10.14
N VAL A 507 -23.94 -3.61 9.68
CA VAL A 507 -23.96 -2.20 10.09
C VAL A 507 -24.49 -1.36 8.94
N VAL A 508 -25.53 -0.56 9.20
CA VAL A 508 -26.13 0.36 8.22
C VAL A 508 -26.28 1.72 8.89
N ASP A 509 -25.62 2.75 8.33
CA ASP A 509 -25.61 4.11 8.88
C ASP A 509 -25.29 4.16 10.39
N GLY A 510 -24.36 3.31 10.85
CA GLY A 510 -23.98 3.22 12.26
C GLY A 510 -24.97 2.50 13.18
N TRP A 511 -26.01 1.86 12.64
CA TRP A 511 -26.99 1.06 13.39
C TRP A 511 -26.80 -0.45 13.17
N VAL A 512 -27.13 -1.21 14.21
CA VAL A 512 -27.15 -2.68 14.20
C VAL A 512 -28.48 -3.23 14.73
N GLY A 513 -28.85 -4.43 14.27
CA GLY A 513 -29.98 -5.19 14.80
C GLY A 513 -29.57 -6.07 15.98
N LEU A 514 -30.45 -6.20 16.97
CA LEU A 514 -30.23 -6.97 18.20
C LEU A 514 -31.44 -7.84 18.49
N TYR A 515 -31.22 -9.07 18.92
CA TYR A 515 -32.27 -9.86 19.56
C TYR A 515 -32.34 -9.55 21.05
N THR A 516 -33.54 -9.23 21.52
CA THR A 516 -33.80 -8.88 22.93
C THR A 516 -34.01 -10.10 23.82
N SER A 517 -34.16 -11.28 23.22
CA SER A 517 -34.40 -12.54 23.92
C SER A 517 -33.91 -13.69 23.04
N SER A 518 -33.36 -14.73 23.66
CA SER A 518 -33.07 -16.01 23.01
C SER A 518 -34.32 -16.84 22.71
N THR A 519 -35.51 -16.40 23.15
CA THR A 519 -36.77 -17.12 22.95
C THR A 519 -37.41 -16.77 21.61
N GLY A 520 -37.23 -17.65 20.63
CA GLY A 520 -37.81 -17.57 19.29
C GLY A 520 -37.58 -18.86 18.49
N SER A 521 -37.99 -18.87 17.23
CA SER A 521 -37.76 -19.96 16.27
C SER A 521 -37.80 -19.41 14.83
N ALA A 522 -37.38 -20.19 13.84
CA ALA A 522 -37.48 -19.77 12.44
C ALA A 522 -38.95 -19.54 12.02
N ALA A 523 -39.87 -20.34 12.56
CA ALA A 523 -41.31 -20.15 12.35
C ALA A 523 -41.87 -18.87 13.02
N GLU A 524 -41.49 -18.56 14.27
CA GLU A 524 -42.08 -17.44 15.03
C GLU A 524 -41.25 -16.15 14.98
N GLY A 525 -40.01 -16.20 14.49
CA GLY A 525 -38.99 -15.16 14.66
C GLY A 525 -38.55 -14.95 16.11
N TRP A 526 -37.60 -14.04 16.32
CA TRP A 526 -37.17 -13.54 17.63
C TRP A 526 -37.55 -12.07 17.78
N PRO A 527 -37.85 -11.60 19.02
CA PRO A 527 -38.11 -10.20 19.28
C PRO A 527 -36.84 -9.37 19.11
N ALA A 528 -36.91 -8.34 18.28
CA ALA A 528 -35.76 -7.60 17.77
C ALA A 528 -35.86 -6.09 17.98
N GLN A 529 -34.70 -5.45 18.13
CA GLN A 529 -34.57 -4.00 18.21
C GLN A 529 -33.38 -3.53 17.38
N ALA A 530 -33.44 -2.30 16.86
CA ALA A 530 -32.29 -1.60 16.30
C ALA A 530 -31.63 -0.70 17.36
N ALA A 531 -30.32 -0.52 17.25
CA ALA A 531 -29.56 0.38 18.11
C ALA A 531 -28.36 1.01 17.41
N SER A 532 -28.04 2.24 17.80
CA SER A 532 -26.81 2.93 17.40
C SER A 532 -25.59 2.26 18.03
N LEU A 533 -24.56 2.00 17.21
CA LEU A 533 -23.24 1.57 17.68
C LEU A 533 -22.60 2.61 18.61
N ASP A 534 -22.82 3.90 18.36
CA ASP A 534 -22.25 4.98 19.16
C ASP A 534 -22.85 4.99 20.58
N ALA A 535 -24.16 4.77 20.69
CA ALA A 535 -24.83 4.60 21.97
C ALA A 535 -24.29 3.36 22.72
N LEU A 536 -24.15 2.24 22.00
CA LEU A 536 -23.61 0.99 22.53
C LEU A 536 -22.16 1.11 22.99
N ALA A 537 -21.34 1.89 22.28
CA ALA A 537 -19.97 2.22 22.64
C ALA A 537 -19.85 3.26 23.75
N GLY A 538 -20.97 3.84 24.22
CA GLY A 538 -20.97 4.85 25.27
C GLY A 538 -20.41 6.21 24.82
N VAL A 539 -20.52 6.54 23.53
CA VAL A 539 -20.08 7.83 22.99
C VAL A 539 -20.79 8.97 23.74
N PRO A 540 -20.06 9.96 24.30
CA PRO A 540 -20.66 11.00 25.12
C PRO A 540 -21.72 11.82 24.38
N GLY A 541 -22.92 11.91 24.96
CA GLY A 541 -24.01 12.73 24.43
C GLY A 541 -24.91 12.04 23.41
N VAL A 542 -24.62 10.79 23.05
CA VAL A 542 -25.50 9.95 22.23
C VAL A 542 -26.51 9.24 23.15
N PRO A 543 -27.83 9.37 22.89
CA PRO A 543 -28.85 8.67 23.68
C PRO A 543 -28.88 7.17 23.37
N ASP A 544 -29.13 6.34 24.38
CA ASP A 544 -29.32 4.89 24.25
C ASP A 544 -30.75 4.53 23.84
N ASP A 545 -31.22 5.17 22.77
CA ASP A 545 -32.56 4.92 22.23
C ASP A 545 -32.55 3.65 21.38
N ARG A 546 -33.55 2.79 21.61
CA ARG A 546 -33.75 1.53 20.89
C ARG A 546 -35.04 1.59 20.11
N VAL A 547 -35.00 1.13 18.87
CA VAL A 547 -36.20 1.10 18.00
C VAL A 547 -36.71 -0.33 17.92
N ASP A 548 -37.99 -0.55 18.24
CA ASP A 548 -38.62 -1.87 18.17
C ASP A 548 -38.85 -2.30 16.71
N LEU A 549 -38.21 -3.39 16.30
CA LEU A 549 -38.34 -3.99 14.96
C LEU A 549 -39.43 -5.08 14.93
N GLY A 550 -40.05 -5.39 16.07
CA GLY A 550 -41.02 -6.47 16.18
C GLY A 550 -40.36 -7.84 16.22
N ARG A 551 -40.88 -8.80 15.46
CA ARG A 551 -40.32 -10.16 15.38
C ARG A 551 -39.77 -10.42 13.99
N THR A 552 -38.57 -10.96 13.94
CA THR A 552 -37.85 -11.24 12.69
C THR A 552 -36.93 -12.45 12.87
N VAL A 553 -36.54 -13.05 11.76
CA VAL A 553 -35.53 -14.12 11.70
C VAL A 553 -34.12 -13.57 11.37
N GLY A 554 -34.00 -12.27 11.08
CA GLY A 554 -32.74 -11.56 10.91
C GLY A 554 -32.82 -10.37 9.97
N ALA A 555 -31.68 -9.82 9.56
CA ALA A 555 -31.64 -8.63 8.72
C ALA A 555 -31.63 -8.98 7.23
N ASN A 556 -32.40 -8.26 6.42
CA ASN A 556 -32.32 -8.36 4.96
C ASN A 556 -31.15 -7.50 4.47
N GLU A 557 -29.95 -8.08 4.44
CA GLU A 557 -28.72 -7.39 4.10
C GLU A 557 -28.78 -6.69 2.74
N ALA A 558 -29.20 -7.41 1.68
CA ALA A 558 -29.19 -6.88 0.33
C ALA A 558 -30.14 -5.67 0.19
N ALA A 559 -31.33 -5.74 0.79
CA ALA A 559 -32.23 -4.59 0.82
C ALA A 559 -31.65 -3.45 1.67
N SER A 560 -31.08 -3.76 2.83
CA SER A 560 -30.57 -2.75 3.76
C SER A 560 -29.37 -1.99 3.20
N VAL A 561 -28.40 -2.68 2.58
CA VAL A 561 -27.26 -2.05 1.89
C VAL A 561 -27.74 -1.28 0.66
N ALA A 562 -28.71 -1.81 -0.09
CA ALA A 562 -29.23 -1.14 -1.26
C ALA A 562 -29.91 0.19 -0.93
N VAL A 563 -30.70 0.28 0.14
CA VAL A 563 -31.46 1.50 0.43
C VAL A 563 -30.87 2.35 1.54
N GLN A 564 -29.88 1.81 2.26
CA GLN A 564 -29.23 2.44 3.40
C GLN A 564 -30.17 2.70 4.59
N ASP A 565 -31.22 1.88 4.70
CA ASP A 565 -32.13 1.78 5.85
C ASP A 565 -32.08 0.36 6.40
N PHE A 566 -32.52 0.15 7.64
CA PHE A 566 -32.46 -1.17 8.25
C PHE A 566 -33.72 -1.99 7.89
N VAL A 567 -33.55 -3.01 7.03
CA VAL A 567 -34.63 -3.87 6.54
C VAL A 567 -34.53 -5.23 7.21
N VAL A 568 -35.65 -5.76 7.72
CA VAL A 568 -35.68 -7.06 8.41
C VAL A 568 -36.46 -8.12 7.66
N LEU A 569 -36.02 -9.36 7.80
CA LEU A 569 -36.63 -10.54 7.20
C LEU A 569 -37.92 -10.95 7.93
N PRO A 570 -38.86 -11.56 7.22
CA PRO A 570 -40.13 -12.02 7.78
C PRO A 570 -40.03 -13.31 8.57
N THR A 571 -41.05 -13.51 9.41
CA THR A 571 -41.26 -14.73 10.18
C THR A 571 -41.95 -15.80 9.34
N GLY A 572 -42.13 -17.00 9.88
CA GLY A 572 -42.87 -18.08 9.21
C GLY A 572 -42.00 -18.93 8.30
N VAL A 573 -40.70 -18.97 8.58
CA VAL A 573 -39.79 -19.82 7.82
C VAL A 573 -40.00 -21.29 8.24
N PRO A 574 -40.17 -22.23 7.31
CA PRO A 574 -40.42 -23.63 7.66
C PRO A 574 -39.28 -24.23 8.49
N ASP A 575 -39.62 -24.81 9.66
CA ASP A 575 -38.70 -25.61 10.49
C ASP A 575 -38.46 -26.99 9.82
N ASP A 576 -37.79 -27.05 8.67
CA ASP A 576 -37.39 -28.32 8.04
C ASP A 576 -35.94 -28.71 8.43
N PRO A 577 -35.73 -29.81 9.16
CA PRO A 577 -34.40 -30.23 9.61
C PRO A 577 -33.46 -30.72 8.48
N GLY A 578 -33.94 -30.85 7.24
CA GLY A 578 -33.11 -31.09 6.05
C GLY A 578 -32.78 -29.83 5.24
N PHE A 579 -33.35 -28.69 5.62
CA PHE A 579 -33.14 -27.40 4.98
C PHE A 579 -32.01 -26.68 5.75
N GLU A 580 -30.76 -26.93 5.34
CA GLU A 580 -29.67 -26.01 5.68
C GLU A 580 -29.99 -24.67 5.00
N MET A 581 -30.77 -23.83 5.66
CA MET A 581 -30.90 -22.45 5.21
C MET A 581 -29.51 -21.86 5.20
N ARG A 582 -29.04 -21.43 4.05
CA ARG A 582 -28.08 -20.34 4.00
C ARG A 582 -28.89 -19.10 3.64
N TYR A 583 -28.55 -17.93 4.17
CA TYR A 583 -29.06 -16.65 3.65
C TYR A 583 -28.94 -16.56 2.12
N ARG A 584 -28.05 -17.37 1.51
CA ARG A 584 -27.92 -17.56 0.05
C ARG A 584 -29.18 -18.09 -0.66
N ASP A 585 -30.10 -18.72 0.06
CA ASP A 585 -31.29 -19.40 -0.48
C ASP A 585 -32.58 -18.59 -0.22
N CYS A 586 -32.58 -17.27 -0.52
CA CYS A 586 -33.77 -16.38 -0.53
C CYS A 586 -34.85 -16.81 -1.57
N GLY A 587 -35.17 -18.10 -1.68
CA GLY A 587 -36.16 -18.71 -2.57
C GLY A 587 -37.28 -19.43 -1.81
N TRP A 588 -37.75 -18.88 -0.68
CA TRP A 588 -38.96 -19.40 -0.02
C TRP A 588 -40.21 -19.02 -0.83
N GLU A 589 -41.22 -19.90 -0.81
CA GLU A 589 -42.49 -19.84 -1.60
C GLU A 589 -43.43 -18.69 -1.21
N THR A 590 -42.89 -17.60 -0.69
CA THR A 590 -43.62 -16.45 -0.18
C THR A 590 -43.39 -15.24 -1.06
N THR A 591 -44.40 -14.38 -1.10
CA THR A 591 -44.47 -13.30 -2.09
C THR A 591 -43.59 -12.08 -1.78
N SER A 592 -43.05 -11.92 -0.55
CA SER A 592 -42.17 -10.78 -0.21
C SER A 592 -41.22 -11.07 0.94
N MET A 593 -39.97 -10.61 0.86
CA MET A 593 -38.88 -10.84 1.81
C MET A 593 -38.54 -9.68 2.73
N VAL A 594 -39.57 -8.93 3.03
CA VAL A 594 -39.49 -7.76 3.89
C VAL A 594 -40.59 -7.86 4.94
N GLN A 595 -40.22 -7.81 6.22
CA GLN A 595 -41.16 -7.78 7.34
C GLN A 595 -41.48 -6.35 7.77
N ALA A 596 -40.44 -5.53 7.80
CA ALA A 596 -40.48 -4.13 8.18
C ALA A 596 -39.23 -3.43 7.68
N VAL A 597 -39.34 -2.12 7.48
CA VAL A 597 -38.25 -1.21 7.13
C VAL A 597 -38.18 -0.14 8.21
N LEU A 598 -37.01 0.01 8.82
CA LEU A 598 -36.69 1.12 9.70
C LEU A 598 -35.95 2.19 8.89
N ASP A 599 -36.65 3.29 8.62
CA ASP A 599 -36.08 4.51 8.05
C ASP A 599 -35.22 5.18 9.13
N LEU A 600 -33.89 5.25 8.91
CA LEU A 600 -32.93 5.70 9.92
C LEU A 600 -32.88 7.23 10.06
N ASP A 601 -33.30 7.96 9.01
CA ASP A 601 -33.43 9.42 9.03
C ASP A 601 -34.59 9.88 9.93
N THR A 602 -35.71 9.14 9.90
CA THR A 602 -36.95 9.48 10.62
C THR A 602 -37.17 8.63 11.87
N MET A 603 -36.40 7.55 12.03
CA MET A 603 -36.57 6.53 13.07
C MET A 603 -37.96 5.89 13.06
N THR A 604 -38.54 5.70 11.88
CA THR A 604 -39.89 5.14 11.71
C THR A 604 -39.86 3.73 11.14
N VAL A 605 -40.62 2.83 11.76
CA VAL A 605 -40.76 1.44 11.30
C VAL A 605 -42.05 1.31 10.48
N THR A 606 -41.90 0.92 9.22
CA THR A 606 -42.99 0.81 8.24
C THR A 606 -43.12 -0.63 7.73
N PRO A 607 -44.33 -1.19 7.67
CA PRO A 607 -44.56 -2.50 7.05
C PRO A 607 -44.41 -2.44 5.53
N PRO A 608 -44.05 -3.54 4.85
CA PRO A 608 -43.71 -3.56 3.43
C PRO A 608 -44.81 -2.98 2.53
N GLU A 609 -46.10 -3.19 2.86
CA GLU A 609 -47.23 -2.70 2.05
C GLU A 609 -47.48 -1.19 2.16
N ARG A 610 -46.65 -0.49 2.93
CA ARG A 610 -46.67 0.98 3.08
C ARG A 610 -45.31 1.60 2.77
N THR A 611 -44.36 0.80 2.34
CA THR A 611 -42.99 1.25 2.05
C THR A 611 -42.91 1.66 0.58
N PRO A 612 -42.72 2.96 0.28
CA PRO A 612 -42.45 3.42 -1.07
C PRO A 612 -41.00 3.10 -1.48
N GLY A 613 -40.67 3.33 -2.75
CA GLY A 613 -39.29 3.22 -3.22
C GLY A 613 -38.79 1.78 -3.26
N LEU A 614 -37.46 1.60 -3.10
CA LEU A 614 -36.78 0.32 -3.33
C LEU A 614 -36.86 -0.67 -2.17
N ALA A 615 -37.04 -0.20 -0.92
CA ALA A 615 -36.78 -1.02 0.27
C ALA A 615 -37.68 -2.25 0.39
N ALA A 616 -38.92 -2.16 -0.11
CA ALA A 616 -39.87 -3.26 -0.24
C ALA A 616 -40.35 -3.45 -1.69
N ALA A 617 -39.55 -3.02 -2.67
CA ALA A 617 -39.91 -3.16 -4.07
C ALA A 617 -39.65 -4.58 -4.59
N THR A 618 -40.55 -5.03 -5.47
CA THR A 618 -40.30 -6.18 -6.33
C THR A 618 -39.71 -5.74 -7.66
N ILE A 619 -38.66 -6.43 -8.10
CA ILE A 619 -37.95 -6.19 -9.35
C ILE A 619 -38.06 -7.45 -10.22
N GLY A 620 -38.55 -7.31 -11.45
CA GLY A 620 -38.72 -8.45 -12.35
C GLY A 620 -38.68 -8.08 -13.82
N GLY A 621 -38.33 -9.06 -14.65
CA GLY A 621 -38.44 -8.94 -16.10
C GLY A 621 -39.90 -8.81 -16.55
N THR A 622 -40.14 -7.94 -17.53
CA THR A 622 -41.45 -7.77 -18.17
C THR A 622 -41.28 -7.48 -19.66
N LEU A 623 -42.41 -7.49 -20.36
CA LEU A 623 -42.51 -7.15 -21.77
C LEU A 623 -43.23 -5.81 -21.92
N LEU A 624 -42.56 -4.85 -22.53
CA LEU A 624 -43.07 -3.53 -22.85
C LEU A 624 -43.69 -3.55 -24.26
N ASP A 625 -44.98 -3.30 -24.35
CA ASP A 625 -45.69 -3.17 -25.63
C ASP A 625 -45.37 -1.80 -26.26
N LEU A 626 -44.68 -1.81 -27.40
CA LEU A 626 -44.34 -0.64 -28.22
C LEU A 626 -45.26 -0.51 -29.46
N GLY A 627 -46.38 -1.24 -29.48
CA GLY A 627 -47.37 -1.24 -30.56
C GLY A 627 -47.07 -2.31 -31.62
N GLU A 628 -46.19 -1.99 -32.58
CA GLU A 628 -45.81 -2.96 -33.63
C GLU A 628 -44.72 -3.95 -33.18
N ALA A 629 -44.11 -3.71 -32.02
CA ALA A 629 -43.06 -4.53 -31.43
C ALA A 629 -43.27 -4.64 -29.91
N VAL A 630 -42.66 -5.64 -29.30
CA VAL A 630 -42.58 -5.78 -27.85
C VAL A 630 -41.10 -5.77 -27.48
N ALA A 631 -40.72 -5.08 -26.42
CA ALA A 631 -39.33 -5.03 -25.95
C ALA A 631 -39.22 -5.54 -24.52
N PRO A 632 -38.13 -6.22 -24.15
CA PRO A 632 -37.88 -6.58 -22.76
C PRO A 632 -37.62 -5.33 -21.92
N ALA A 633 -38.14 -5.33 -20.69
CA ALA A 633 -37.97 -4.26 -19.74
C ALA A 633 -37.84 -4.81 -18.33
N LEU A 634 -37.16 -4.07 -17.46
CA LEU A 634 -37.20 -4.29 -16.02
C LEU A 634 -38.36 -3.49 -15.43
N ARG A 635 -39.16 -4.12 -14.58
CA ARG A 635 -40.23 -3.47 -13.84
C ARG A 635 -39.91 -3.48 -12.36
N ILE A 636 -39.93 -2.30 -11.74
CA ILE A 636 -39.74 -2.10 -10.31
C ILE A 636 -41.08 -1.63 -9.74
N GLN A 637 -41.68 -2.44 -8.87
CA GLN A 637 -42.95 -2.15 -8.24
C GLN A 637 -42.73 -1.93 -6.74
N PRO A 638 -42.91 -0.68 -6.25
CA PRO A 638 -42.87 -0.39 -4.81
C PRO A 638 -43.87 -1.20 -4.00
N GLY A 639 -43.52 -1.50 -2.74
CA GLY A 639 -44.34 -2.30 -1.82
C GLY A 639 -45.65 -1.64 -1.44
N ASP A 640 -45.69 -0.31 -1.39
CA ASP A 640 -46.92 0.48 -1.18
C ASP A 640 -47.91 0.47 -2.36
N GLY A 641 -47.57 -0.19 -3.47
CA GLY A 641 -48.39 -0.23 -4.68
C GLY A 641 -48.35 1.08 -5.47
N GLY A 642 -47.39 1.96 -5.21
CA GLY A 642 -47.14 3.19 -5.95
C GLY A 642 -46.85 2.96 -7.44
N ALA A 643 -46.62 4.05 -8.17
CA ALA A 643 -46.31 3.99 -9.59
C ALA A 643 -45.06 3.13 -9.83
N ALA A 644 -45.16 2.14 -10.73
CA ALA A 644 -44.04 1.29 -11.08
C ALA A 644 -43.06 2.03 -12.00
N THR A 645 -41.77 1.80 -11.79
CA THR A 645 -40.72 2.19 -12.73
C THR A 645 -40.56 1.10 -13.78
N THR A 646 -40.52 1.47 -15.05
CA THR A 646 -40.26 0.54 -16.16
C THR A 646 -39.04 1.01 -16.94
N ILE A 647 -38.04 0.15 -17.05
CA ILE A 647 -36.74 0.45 -17.68
C ILE A 647 -36.61 -0.46 -18.91
N PRO A 648 -36.67 0.09 -20.14
CA PRO A 648 -36.42 -0.69 -21.34
C PRO A 648 -34.98 -1.24 -21.35
N VAL A 649 -34.81 -2.52 -21.69
CA VAL A 649 -33.50 -3.17 -21.74
C VAL A 649 -33.17 -3.48 -23.19
N SER A 650 -32.10 -2.87 -23.71
CA SER A 650 -31.54 -3.23 -25.03
C SER A 650 -30.60 -4.41 -24.86
N LEU A 651 -31.02 -5.57 -25.34
CA LEU A 651 -30.23 -6.80 -25.35
C LEU A 651 -29.29 -6.82 -26.56
N ASP A 652 -28.08 -7.35 -26.40
CA ASP A 652 -27.12 -7.46 -27.51
C ASP A 652 -27.64 -8.48 -28.56
N PRO A 653 -27.88 -8.08 -29.82
CA PRO A 653 -28.30 -8.99 -30.88
C PRO A 653 -27.28 -10.09 -31.23
N ALA A 654 -26.05 -10.04 -30.69
CA ALA A 654 -25.01 -11.05 -30.92
C ALA A 654 -25.35 -12.45 -30.38
N THR A 655 -26.29 -12.58 -29.45
CA THR A 655 -26.66 -13.88 -28.84
C THR A 655 -27.49 -14.78 -29.76
N GLY A 656 -28.16 -14.24 -30.79
CA GLY A 656 -28.95 -15.02 -31.75
C GLY A 656 -30.12 -15.81 -31.15
N GLU A 657 -30.44 -15.58 -29.88
CA GLU A 657 -31.43 -16.26 -29.07
C GLU A 657 -32.82 -15.61 -29.23
N PRO A 658 -33.93 -16.38 -29.27
CA PRO A 658 -35.28 -15.82 -29.32
C PRO A 658 -35.59 -14.97 -28.07
N GLU A 659 -36.34 -13.87 -28.22
CA GLU A 659 -36.64 -12.90 -27.14
C GLU A 659 -37.16 -13.54 -25.83
N GLU A 660 -37.93 -14.63 -25.91
CA GLU A 660 -38.38 -15.40 -24.74
C GLU A 660 -37.26 -16.15 -24.00
N SER A 661 -36.24 -16.66 -24.70
CA SER A 661 -35.09 -17.31 -24.04
C SER A 661 -34.14 -16.28 -23.43
N VAL A 662 -34.10 -15.06 -23.98
CA VAL A 662 -33.33 -13.95 -23.37
C VAL A 662 -33.97 -13.42 -22.10
N LEU A 663 -35.31 -13.33 -22.02
CA LEU A 663 -36.03 -13.05 -20.76
C LEU A 663 -35.76 -14.10 -19.69
N SER A 664 -35.59 -15.37 -20.07
CA SER A 664 -35.31 -16.47 -19.14
C SER A 664 -33.84 -16.55 -18.70
N ASN A 665 -32.91 -15.97 -19.48
CA ASN A 665 -31.47 -16.10 -19.25
C ASN A 665 -30.77 -14.79 -18.80
N GLN A 666 -31.36 -13.61 -19.04
CA GLN A 666 -30.73 -12.30 -18.74
C GLN A 666 -31.57 -11.36 -17.88
N LEU A 667 -32.85 -11.65 -17.68
CA LEU A 667 -33.72 -10.90 -16.76
C LEU A 667 -34.26 -11.82 -15.67
N PRO A 668 -34.67 -11.28 -14.51
CA PRO A 668 -35.24 -12.10 -13.45
C PRO A 668 -36.56 -12.73 -13.92
N ALA A 669 -36.68 -14.05 -13.76
CA ALA A 669 -37.81 -14.85 -14.24
C ALA A 669 -39.17 -14.54 -13.54
N GLY A 670 -39.17 -13.62 -12.56
CA GLY A 670 -40.36 -13.10 -11.88
C GLY A 670 -40.04 -11.86 -11.06
N PRO A 671 -41.07 -11.21 -10.46
CA PRO A 671 -40.86 -10.14 -9.49
C PRO A 671 -40.23 -10.71 -8.21
N HIS A 672 -39.02 -10.26 -7.88
CA HIS A 672 -38.30 -10.64 -6.67
C HIS A 672 -37.92 -9.40 -5.86
N ASP A 673 -38.00 -9.50 -4.53
CA ASP A 673 -37.45 -8.47 -3.64
C ASP A 673 -35.91 -8.56 -3.63
N LEU A 674 -35.26 -7.51 -3.10
CA LEU A 674 -33.79 -7.42 -3.06
C LEU A 674 -33.08 -8.55 -2.27
N CYS A 675 -33.77 -9.31 -1.40
CA CYS A 675 -33.23 -10.55 -0.79
C CYS A 675 -32.90 -11.60 -1.85
N GLY A 676 -33.78 -11.78 -2.85
CA GLY A 676 -33.69 -12.83 -3.86
C GLY A 676 -32.49 -12.71 -4.80
N ALA A 677 -31.74 -11.61 -4.73
CA ALA A 677 -30.59 -11.30 -5.56
C ALA A 677 -29.23 -11.65 -4.90
N LYS A 678 -29.20 -12.34 -3.76
CA LYS A 678 -27.93 -12.76 -3.09
C LYS A 678 -27.32 -14.07 -3.64
N THR A 679 -27.91 -14.67 -4.67
CA THR A 679 -27.20 -15.73 -5.40
C THR A 679 -26.06 -15.07 -6.18
N ASP A 680 -24.89 -15.71 -6.23
CA ASP A 680 -23.73 -15.23 -6.99
C ASP A 680 -24.02 -15.08 -8.51
N ASP A 681 -25.25 -15.40 -8.94
CA ASP A 681 -25.78 -15.42 -10.30
C ASP A 681 -26.96 -14.44 -10.51
N ALA A 682 -27.29 -13.58 -9.53
CA ALA A 682 -28.39 -12.64 -9.72
C ALA A 682 -28.02 -11.59 -10.77
N PRO A 683 -28.79 -11.44 -11.87
CA PRO A 683 -28.37 -10.61 -12.99
C PRO A 683 -28.45 -9.10 -12.69
N TYR A 684 -28.86 -8.70 -11.48
CA TYR A 684 -29.08 -7.30 -11.12
C TYR A 684 -28.78 -6.96 -9.66
N ARG A 685 -28.48 -5.69 -9.42
CA ARG A 685 -28.39 -5.02 -8.12
C ARG A 685 -29.09 -3.68 -8.14
N ALA A 686 -29.47 -3.19 -6.96
CA ALA A 686 -29.98 -1.86 -6.78
C ALA A 686 -29.22 -1.16 -5.65
N LEU A 687 -29.09 0.17 -5.75
CA LEU A 687 -28.49 1.02 -4.75
C LEU A 687 -29.16 2.39 -4.77
N SER A 688 -29.47 2.94 -3.61
CA SER A 688 -29.98 4.29 -3.43
C SER A 688 -28.83 5.21 -3.04
N SER A 689 -28.70 6.31 -3.75
CA SER A 689 -27.68 7.32 -3.55
C SER A 689 -28.34 8.70 -3.51
N PRO A 690 -27.73 9.70 -2.86
CA PRO A 690 -28.16 11.10 -2.98
C PRO A 690 -28.55 11.48 -4.42
N GLY A 691 -29.83 11.81 -4.63
CA GLY A 691 -30.38 12.24 -5.92
C GLY A 691 -30.78 11.16 -6.93
N VAL A 692 -30.38 9.90 -6.76
CA VAL A 692 -30.66 8.83 -7.74
C VAL A 692 -30.66 7.44 -7.12
N ALA A 693 -31.55 6.57 -7.59
CA ALA A 693 -31.43 5.12 -7.40
C ALA A 693 -30.76 4.49 -8.62
N VAL A 694 -29.68 3.75 -8.42
CA VAL A 694 -28.94 3.05 -9.47
C VAL A 694 -29.36 1.60 -9.52
N ILE A 695 -29.76 1.13 -10.70
CA ILE A 695 -29.96 -0.29 -10.99
C ILE A 695 -28.79 -0.77 -11.85
N VAL A 696 -28.03 -1.74 -11.35
CA VAL A 696 -26.93 -2.38 -12.06
C VAL A 696 -27.47 -3.66 -12.66
N LEU A 697 -27.32 -3.84 -13.98
CA LEU A 697 -27.76 -5.04 -14.70
C LEU A 697 -26.58 -5.64 -15.47
N GLN A 698 -26.33 -6.93 -15.30
CA GLN A 698 -25.34 -7.65 -16.10
C GLN A 698 -25.91 -7.91 -17.50
N THR A 699 -25.22 -7.43 -18.54
CA THR A 699 -25.74 -7.49 -19.93
C THR A 699 -25.07 -8.56 -20.78
N THR A 700 -23.85 -8.95 -20.44
CA THR A 700 -23.13 -10.06 -21.10
C THR A 700 -22.44 -10.91 -20.04
N PRO A 701 -22.99 -12.08 -19.67
CA PRO A 701 -22.27 -13.00 -18.80
C PRO A 701 -21.14 -13.68 -19.58
N SER A 702 -19.93 -13.61 -19.05
CA SER A 702 -18.81 -14.46 -19.46
C SER A 702 -19.19 -15.94 -19.31
N LEU A 703 -18.86 -16.76 -20.31
CA LEU A 703 -19.06 -18.23 -20.24
C LEU A 703 -18.04 -18.93 -19.31
N ASP A 704 -17.01 -18.22 -18.86
CA ASP A 704 -16.01 -18.69 -17.90
C ASP A 704 -16.09 -17.86 -16.61
N ALA A 705 -16.45 -18.50 -15.50
CA ALA A 705 -16.58 -17.87 -14.16
C ALA A 705 -15.28 -17.27 -13.60
N THR A 706 -14.17 -17.37 -14.33
CA THR A 706 -12.85 -16.83 -13.99
C THR A 706 -12.43 -15.63 -14.85
N ASP A 707 -13.17 -15.32 -15.92
CA ASP A 707 -12.89 -14.19 -16.80
C ASP A 707 -13.79 -13.00 -16.38
N TRP A 708 -13.17 -11.96 -15.82
CA TRP A 708 -13.83 -10.77 -15.25
C TRP A 708 -14.38 -9.80 -16.32
N ASN A 709 -14.58 -10.28 -17.54
CA ASN A 709 -14.83 -9.48 -18.73
C ASN A 709 -16.33 -9.19 -18.95
N ASP A 710 -17.07 -9.06 -17.84
CA ASP A 710 -18.51 -8.85 -17.84
C ASP A 710 -18.83 -7.38 -18.13
N THR A 711 -19.81 -7.14 -19.00
CA THR A 711 -20.32 -5.79 -19.22
C THR A 711 -21.58 -5.58 -18.40
N TYR A 712 -21.56 -4.55 -17.57
CA TYR A 712 -22.70 -4.11 -16.77
C TYR A 712 -23.28 -2.84 -17.36
N ARG A 713 -24.60 -2.69 -17.25
CA ARG A 713 -25.31 -1.46 -17.54
C ARG A 713 -25.92 -0.90 -16.27
N LEU A 714 -25.57 0.33 -15.95
CA LEU A 714 -26.17 1.11 -14.88
C LEU A 714 -27.35 1.90 -15.42
N TYR A 715 -28.45 1.93 -14.69
CA TYR A 715 -29.58 2.80 -14.95
C TYR A 715 -29.81 3.71 -13.74
N GLY A 716 -29.74 5.02 -13.94
CA GLY A 716 -30.07 6.00 -12.91
C GLY A 716 -31.55 6.36 -12.95
N VAL A 717 -32.27 6.04 -11.89
CA VAL A 717 -33.69 6.36 -11.69
C VAL A 717 -33.79 7.52 -10.70
N PRO A 718 -34.14 8.73 -11.15
CA PRO A 718 -34.27 9.88 -10.25
C PRO A 718 -35.51 9.74 -9.36
N GLY A 719 -35.63 10.62 -8.37
CA GLY A 719 -36.86 10.76 -7.60
C GLY A 719 -38.03 11.24 -8.45
N ALA A 720 -39.24 10.76 -8.15
CA ALA A 720 -40.44 11.26 -8.78
C ALA A 720 -40.58 12.78 -8.52
N SER A 721 -40.79 13.55 -9.59
CA SER A 721 -41.12 14.97 -9.43
C SER A 721 -42.54 15.10 -8.89
N SER A 722 -42.69 15.85 -7.80
CA SER A 722 -43.98 16.15 -7.15
C SER A 722 -44.82 17.13 -7.97
#